data_AF-A0A0A3I3T0-F1
#
_entry.id   AF-A0A0A3I3T0-F1
#
_cell.length_a   1.000
_cell.length_b   1.000
_cell.length_c   1.000
_cell.angle_alpha   90.00
_cell.angle_beta   90.00
_cell.angle_gamma   90.00
#
_symmetry.space_group_name_H-M   'P 1'
#
loop_
_entity.id
_entity.type
_entity.pdbx_description
1 polymer ?
#
loop_
_entity_poly.entity_id
_entity_poly.type
_entity_poly.pdbx_seq_one_letter_code
_entity_poly.pdbx_strand_id
1 'polypeptide(L)'
;MKINLPYAGIVLLIGPSNSGKSTLLRELVKKGDILTSEVISSDECRILVGDIDFIDYQRSERDEADILYDQYQHISAEAFSILDQIIQSRCRLNKLTFVDATHLYPDDRKKYIAIARANHVPIVSIIMDVDQNDLLTRDKNRENPRGIKRIKQQYQVFKREKRFIKKEGYLATYTISNSSAVEIVRSNNPVHLEIGNGIDIIGDIHGCYSEMIQLLVKLGYKRNHEEFYIHPEGKKFLSLGDIMSRGPQSLKTMEFFLRHVNNGLAYMIDSNHGWKIARWLDGRKVTLSHGDEFVEEEFILYEKQYGEEVAKSLKQSLKELLINAPSHYVLTKNGVPTLVCTHAGIKDEFIGKQSYDISDFCRYGDNEGLDENGKPIRKDWTIHHKNSTLILWGHDPKPKPLAINNTINIDQGVVFGGELTAFQYPEKEFVSVKAQKDYTDGTNNPFDEFKKQRLNPPNIAQFIEGYTVGTDILGEISISKEYVIPALDTVSHYTVPIEELVYIPPTMSPTPTPSSLENYLEHPREAIDYYRNLGIQRLVAEKKHMGSRGILLLFKDNEAGLKYIGRETLGVIYTRTGRRFFDEEMERTILLKINKGLTASNYFDNNDTEFILLDAEIMPWNLKAKELISKQYAHVSENAILDRNILMHKLESAVGDNQNLEKWLKEYDEKLKNAHVFKEVFQKYCWDIHTIDEIQIAPFHLLAHSKETFFDKPHTWHMEKNREFHAIDSLFVKTEYMVIEDQASEEDVIKWWEEMTSDGHEGIVIKPETFISTYKGRLIQPAIKVRGRKYLHIIYGMDYLQPENLKRLKHRNTGKKQKNALKEFALGVEGVQRFVNGESISRVHECALGVLALESDPVDPRL
;
A
#
# COMPACT_ATOMS: atom_id res chain seq x y z
N MET A 1 32.70 -4.18 -39.24
CA MET A 1 31.67 -3.15 -39.00
C MET A 1 30.98 -3.47 -37.68
N LYS A 2 30.92 -2.52 -36.76
CA LYS A 2 30.23 -2.70 -35.48
C LYS A 2 28.77 -2.27 -35.59
N ILE A 3 27.86 -3.13 -35.13
CA ILE A 3 26.43 -2.85 -35.04
C ILE A 3 26.07 -2.84 -33.56
N ASN A 4 25.74 -1.65 -33.04
CA ASN A 4 25.25 -1.50 -31.68
C ASN A 4 23.76 -1.80 -31.66
N LEU A 5 23.39 -2.84 -30.92
CA LEU A 5 22.00 -3.22 -30.71
C LEU A 5 21.47 -2.53 -29.45
N PRO A 6 20.25 -1.99 -29.49
CA PRO A 6 19.58 -1.56 -28.28
C PRO A 6 19.29 -2.77 -27.38
N TYR A 7 19.12 -2.54 -26.08
CA TYR A 7 18.81 -3.63 -25.14
C TYR A 7 17.46 -4.30 -25.48
N ALA A 8 16.50 -3.52 -25.98
CA ALA A 8 15.18 -3.95 -26.44
C ALA A 8 14.74 -3.11 -27.65
N GLY A 9 13.80 -3.62 -28.43
CA GLY A 9 13.25 -2.93 -29.59
C GLY A 9 13.26 -3.76 -30.86
N ILE A 10 13.18 -3.09 -32.01
CA ILE A 10 13.02 -3.73 -33.32
C ILE A 10 14.28 -3.52 -34.16
N VAL A 11 14.81 -4.59 -34.74
CA VAL A 11 15.88 -4.56 -35.75
C VAL A 11 15.28 -5.01 -37.07
N LEU A 12 15.08 -4.05 -37.97
CA LEU A 12 14.41 -4.25 -39.25
C LEU A 12 15.45 -4.54 -40.35
N LEU A 13 15.44 -5.75 -40.89
CA LEU A 13 16.29 -6.10 -42.04
C LEU A 13 15.66 -5.63 -43.33
N ILE A 14 16.40 -4.90 -44.16
CA ILE A 14 15.91 -4.32 -45.41
C ILE A 14 16.76 -4.82 -46.57
N GLY A 15 16.14 -5.44 -47.55
CA GLY A 15 16.80 -5.79 -48.81
C GLY A 15 16.04 -6.82 -49.64
N PRO A 16 16.36 -6.93 -50.94
CA PRO A 16 15.70 -7.88 -51.84
C PRO A 16 15.81 -9.34 -51.37
N SER A 17 14.99 -10.22 -51.94
CA SER A 17 15.20 -11.67 -51.79
C SER A 17 16.63 -12.05 -52.21
N ASN A 18 17.21 -13.02 -51.52
CA ASN A 18 18.61 -13.50 -51.71
C ASN A 18 19.73 -12.52 -51.35
N SER A 19 19.40 -11.42 -50.67
CA SER A 19 20.41 -10.50 -50.11
C SER A 19 21.23 -11.08 -48.94
N GLY A 20 20.84 -12.25 -48.41
CA GLY A 20 21.57 -12.94 -47.34
C GLY A 20 21.05 -12.70 -45.93
N LYS A 21 19.88 -12.06 -45.75
CA LYS A 21 19.24 -11.77 -44.44
C LYS A 21 19.18 -12.99 -43.51
N SER A 22 18.48 -14.05 -43.92
CA SER A 22 18.32 -15.27 -43.13
C SER A 22 19.64 -16.02 -42.92
N THR A 23 20.62 -15.87 -43.81
CA THR A 23 21.96 -16.43 -43.63
C THR A 23 22.73 -15.68 -42.55
N LEU A 24 22.73 -14.34 -42.62
CA LEU A 24 23.34 -13.48 -41.60
C LEU A 24 22.76 -13.79 -40.22
N LEU A 25 21.43 -13.83 -40.08
CA LEU A 25 20.77 -14.13 -38.81
C LEU A 25 21.17 -15.51 -38.27
N ARG A 26 21.18 -16.55 -39.11
CA ARG A 26 21.63 -17.89 -38.69
C ARG A 26 23.09 -17.91 -38.26
N GLU A 27 23.96 -17.16 -38.92
CA GLU A 27 25.36 -17.04 -38.51
C GLU A 27 25.51 -16.33 -37.17
N LEU A 28 24.77 -15.25 -36.94
CA LEU A 28 24.77 -14.54 -35.65
C LEU A 28 24.22 -15.42 -34.52
N VAL A 29 23.19 -16.22 -34.78
CA VAL A 29 22.68 -17.21 -33.82
C VAL A 29 23.73 -18.29 -33.53
N LYS A 30 24.39 -18.83 -34.55
CA LYS A 30 25.44 -19.85 -34.38
C LYS A 30 26.65 -19.35 -33.58
N LYS A 31 27.00 -18.07 -33.73
CA LYS A 31 28.06 -17.42 -32.95
C LYS A 31 27.67 -17.12 -31.50
N GLY A 32 26.38 -17.14 -31.18
CA GLY A 32 25.85 -16.74 -29.87
C GLY A 32 25.70 -15.22 -29.72
N ASP A 33 25.84 -14.45 -30.80
CA ASP A 33 25.66 -12.99 -30.79
C ASP A 33 24.18 -12.62 -30.58
N ILE A 34 23.28 -13.43 -31.13
CA ILE A 34 21.82 -13.33 -30.97
C ILE A 34 21.16 -14.66 -30.63
N LEU A 35 19.98 -14.61 -30.02
CA LEU A 35 19.18 -15.77 -29.68
C LEU A 35 18.28 -16.16 -30.85
N THR A 36 18.01 -17.46 -31.02
CA THR A 36 17.04 -17.94 -32.00
C THR A 36 15.66 -17.30 -31.80
N SER A 37 15.24 -17.14 -30.55
CA SER A 37 13.96 -16.53 -30.19
C SER A 37 13.90 -15.02 -30.43
N GLU A 38 15.01 -14.36 -30.75
CA GLU A 38 15.02 -12.95 -31.16
C GLU A 38 14.71 -12.78 -32.65
N VAL A 39 14.77 -13.83 -33.45
CA VAL A 39 14.51 -13.79 -34.90
C VAL A 39 13.07 -14.17 -35.18
N ILE A 40 12.30 -13.27 -35.79
CA ILE A 40 10.93 -13.51 -36.23
C ILE A 40 10.88 -13.40 -37.76
N SER A 41 10.68 -14.53 -38.43
CA SER A 41 10.71 -14.64 -39.89
C SER A 41 9.32 -14.72 -40.50
N SER A 42 9.10 -13.95 -41.56
CA SER A 42 7.85 -14.05 -42.33
C SER A 42 7.69 -15.41 -43.00
N ASP A 43 8.79 -16.10 -43.36
CA ASP A 43 8.75 -17.44 -43.94
C ASP A 43 8.36 -18.49 -42.88
N GLU A 44 8.87 -18.39 -41.66
CA GLU A 44 8.47 -19.26 -40.54
C GLU A 44 6.99 -19.05 -40.16
N CYS A 45 6.53 -17.79 -40.11
CA CYS A 45 5.11 -17.51 -39.86
C CYS A 45 4.20 -18.11 -40.95
N ARG A 46 4.61 -18.11 -42.24
CA ARG A 46 3.84 -18.76 -43.31
C ARG A 46 3.72 -20.28 -43.11
N ILE A 47 4.80 -20.94 -42.69
CA ILE A 47 4.77 -22.37 -42.34
C ILE A 47 3.79 -22.60 -41.19
N LEU A 48 3.84 -21.78 -40.14
CA LEU A 48 2.97 -21.95 -38.96
C LEU A 48 1.48 -21.75 -39.26
N VAL A 49 1.10 -20.90 -40.23
CA VAL A 49 -0.31 -20.62 -40.55
C VAL A 49 -0.86 -21.43 -41.71
N GLY A 50 -0.03 -21.87 -42.65
CA GLY A 50 -0.47 -22.47 -43.91
C GLY A 50 0.30 -23.71 -44.33
N ASP A 51 1.15 -24.27 -43.46
CA ASP A 51 2.00 -25.44 -43.69
C ASP A 51 2.97 -25.33 -44.89
N ILE A 52 3.14 -24.12 -45.44
CA ILE A 52 3.91 -23.86 -46.67
C ILE A 52 4.75 -22.59 -46.53
N ASP A 53 5.98 -22.61 -47.05
CA ASP A 53 6.86 -21.44 -47.16
C ASP A 53 6.97 -20.91 -48.61
N PHE A 54 6.45 -21.68 -49.57
CA PHE A 54 6.52 -21.41 -51.00
C PHE A 54 5.43 -22.15 -51.77
N ILE A 55 4.84 -21.47 -52.75
CA ILE A 55 3.96 -22.07 -53.76
C ILE A 55 4.62 -21.83 -55.13
N ASP A 56 4.87 -22.90 -55.90
CA ASP A 56 5.32 -22.80 -57.28
C ASP A 56 4.12 -22.65 -58.22
N TYR A 57 3.86 -21.43 -58.67
CA TYR A 57 2.81 -21.11 -59.64
C TYR A 57 3.39 -20.85 -61.05
N GLN A 58 4.70 -21.10 -61.29
CA GLN A 58 5.33 -20.87 -62.60
C GLN A 58 5.15 -22.04 -63.57
N ARG A 59 4.72 -23.20 -63.08
CA ARG A 59 4.52 -24.44 -63.86
C ARG A 59 3.06 -24.75 -64.18
N SER A 60 2.14 -23.91 -63.72
CA SER A 60 0.69 -24.08 -63.81
C SER A 60 0.09 -23.35 -65.03
N GLU A 61 -1.08 -23.80 -65.49
CA GLU A 61 -1.85 -23.04 -66.50
C GLU A 61 -2.29 -21.68 -65.93
N ARG A 62 -2.61 -20.70 -66.79
CA ARG A 62 -2.81 -19.30 -66.38
C ARG A 62 -3.86 -19.15 -65.26
N ASP A 63 -4.98 -19.83 -65.38
CA ASP A 63 -6.08 -19.74 -64.43
C ASP A 63 -5.72 -20.39 -63.08
N GLU A 64 -4.92 -21.47 -63.09
CA GLU A 64 -4.41 -22.13 -61.90
C GLU A 64 -3.32 -21.30 -61.20
N ALA A 65 -2.45 -20.65 -61.97
CA ALA A 65 -1.42 -19.76 -61.45
C ALA A 65 -2.00 -18.54 -60.72
N ASP A 66 -3.11 -17.98 -61.22
CA ASP A 66 -3.81 -16.86 -60.59
C ASP A 66 -4.45 -17.30 -59.24
N ILE A 67 -5.10 -18.48 -59.19
CA ILE A 67 -5.67 -19.03 -57.95
C ILE A 67 -4.59 -19.32 -56.90
N LEU A 68 -3.48 -19.95 -57.31
CA LEU A 68 -2.36 -20.25 -56.44
C LEU A 68 -1.68 -18.98 -55.92
N TYR A 69 -1.64 -17.92 -56.73
CA TYR A 69 -1.15 -16.62 -56.32
C TYR A 69 -2.06 -15.98 -55.26
N ASP A 70 -3.38 -15.99 -55.46
CA ASP A 70 -4.35 -15.48 -54.47
C ASP A 70 -4.27 -16.25 -53.15
N GLN A 71 -4.19 -17.58 -53.21
CA GLN A 71 -3.99 -18.41 -52.02
C GLN A 71 -2.70 -18.05 -51.27
N TYR A 72 -1.59 -17.85 -51.99
CA TYR A 72 -0.33 -17.42 -51.39
C TYR A 72 -0.44 -16.02 -50.75
N GLN A 73 -1.19 -15.08 -51.35
CA GLN A 73 -1.42 -13.75 -50.78
C GLN A 73 -2.23 -13.83 -49.49
N HIS A 74 -3.30 -14.63 -49.46
CA HIS A 74 -4.10 -14.85 -48.25
C HIS A 74 -3.27 -15.43 -47.10
N ILE A 75 -2.50 -16.49 -47.36
CA ILE A 75 -1.59 -17.10 -46.36
C ILE A 75 -0.54 -16.08 -45.90
N SER A 76 0.03 -15.30 -46.83
CA SER A 76 1.00 -14.26 -46.48
C SER A 76 0.39 -13.16 -45.62
N ALA A 77 -0.86 -12.77 -45.86
CA ALA A 77 -1.55 -11.76 -45.05
C ALA A 77 -1.73 -12.22 -43.60
N GLU A 78 -2.19 -13.45 -43.38
CA GLU A 78 -2.31 -14.04 -42.04
C GLU A 78 -0.94 -14.21 -41.36
N ALA A 79 0.08 -14.65 -42.11
CA ALA A 79 1.44 -14.78 -41.59
C ALA A 79 2.01 -13.44 -41.10
N PHE A 80 1.78 -12.35 -41.84
CA PHE A 80 2.20 -11.00 -41.41
C PHE A 80 1.40 -10.52 -40.18
N SER A 81 0.09 -10.81 -40.12
CA SER A 81 -0.75 -10.50 -38.94
C SER A 81 -0.17 -11.11 -37.65
N ILE A 82 0.18 -12.40 -37.68
CA ILE A 82 0.81 -13.07 -36.53
C ILE A 82 2.19 -12.49 -36.22
N LEU A 83 3.01 -12.26 -37.25
CA LEU A 83 4.34 -11.66 -37.10
C LEU A 83 4.26 -10.32 -36.36
N ASP A 84 3.30 -9.46 -36.70
CA ASP A 84 3.10 -8.18 -36.04
C ASP A 84 2.67 -8.33 -34.57
N GLN A 85 1.75 -9.25 -34.28
CA GLN A 85 1.29 -9.51 -32.91
C GLN A 85 2.41 -10.03 -32.01
N ILE A 86 3.28 -10.90 -32.55
CA ILE A 86 4.48 -11.37 -31.85
C ILE A 86 5.41 -10.20 -31.57
N ILE A 87 5.71 -9.37 -32.56
CA ILE A 87 6.60 -8.21 -32.41
C ILE A 87 6.03 -7.24 -31.36
N GLN A 88 4.73 -6.92 -31.41
CA GLN A 88 4.09 -6.05 -30.41
C GLN A 88 4.19 -6.63 -29.00
N SER A 89 3.92 -7.93 -28.84
CA SER A 89 4.01 -8.60 -27.54
C SER A 89 5.44 -8.60 -26.98
N ARG A 90 6.43 -8.81 -27.85
CA ARG A 90 7.85 -8.70 -27.50
C ARG A 90 8.26 -7.28 -27.11
N CYS A 91 7.73 -6.25 -27.79
CA CYS A 91 7.96 -4.85 -27.43
C CYS A 91 7.39 -4.51 -26.05
N ARG A 92 6.17 -4.99 -25.72
CA ARG A 92 5.58 -4.84 -24.37
C ARG A 92 6.44 -5.48 -23.27
N LEU A 93 7.11 -6.58 -23.59
CA LEU A 93 7.98 -7.33 -22.67
C LEU A 93 9.46 -6.88 -22.69
N ASN A 94 9.77 -5.72 -23.29
CA ASN A 94 11.13 -5.20 -23.40
C ASN A 94 12.12 -6.20 -24.02
N LYS A 95 11.72 -6.86 -25.11
CA LYS A 95 12.58 -7.82 -25.84
C LYS A 95 13.09 -7.24 -27.16
N LEU A 96 14.33 -7.57 -27.51
CA LEU A 96 14.90 -7.29 -28.81
C LEU A 96 14.32 -8.25 -29.86
N THR A 97 14.01 -7.74 -31.05
CA THR A 97 13.40 -8.53 -32.13
C THR A 97 14.00 -8.18 -33.49
N PHE A 98 14.61 -9.16 -34.16
CA PHE A 98 15.04 -9.09 -35.54
C PHE A 98 13.91 -9.56 -36.45
N VAL A 99 13.51 -8.72 -37.40
CA VAL A 99 12.42 -9.04 -38.33
C VAL A 99 13.01 -9.46 -39.67
N ASP A 100 12.87 -10.74 -40.03
CA ASP A 100 13.32 -11.28 -41.31
C ASP A 100 12.20 -11.24 -42.36
N ALA A 101 12.15 -10.11 -43.08
CA ALA A 101 11.39 -9.96 -44.31
C ALA A 101 12.07 -8.94 -45.23
N THR A 102 11.49 -8.65 -46.39
CA THR A 102 12.15 -7.80 -47.42
C THR A 102 12.10 -6.30 -47.11
N HIS A 103 11.01 -5.80 -46.54
CA HIS A 103 10.80 -4.41 -46.10
C HIS A 103 11.18 -3.33 -47.14
N LEU A 104 10.87 -3.59 -48.42
CA LEU A 104 11.32 -2.73 -49.53
C LEU A 104 10.48 -1.47 -49.69
N TYR A 105 9.19 -1.52 -49.36
CA TYR A 105 8.29 -0.39 -49.53
C TYR A 105 8.23 0.49 -48.27
N PRO A 106 8.09 1.83 -48.42
CA PRO A 106 8.00 2.74 -47.28
C PRO A 106 6.85 2.41 -46.32
N ASP A 107 5.69 2.00 -46.84
CA ASP A 107 4.51 1.73 -45.99
C ASP A 107 4.69 0.48 -45.12
N ASP A 108 5.39 -0.55 -45.61
CA ASP A 108 5.80 -1.71 -44.81
C ASP A 108 6.66 -1.27 -43.62
N ARG A 109 7.60 -0.33 -43.85
CA ARG A 109 8.54 0.13 -42.83
C ARG A 109 7.88 1.07 -41.81
N LYS A 110 7.02 1.98 -42.27
CA LYS A 110 6.23 2.89 -41.41
C LYS A 110 5.46 2.14 -40.33
N LYS A 111 4.92 0.96 -40.66
CA LYS A 111 4.20 0.10 -39.72
C LYS A 111 5.06 -0.30 -38.52
N TYR A 112 6.28 -0.78 -38.73
CA TYR A 112 7.18 -1.18 -37.64
C TYR A 112 7.69 0.02 -36.84
N ILE A 113 7.89 1.16 -37.50
CA ILE A 113 8.21 2.43 -36.82
C ILE A 113 7.05 2.84 -35.90
N ALA A 114 5.80 2.72 -36.37
CA ALA A 114 4.62 3.00 -35.56
C ALA A 114 4.48 2.03 -34.38
N ILE A 115 4.73 0.73 -34.59
CA ILE A 115 4.75 -0.28 -33.52
C ILE A 115 5.80 0.07 -32.47
N ALA A 116 7.03 0.39 -32.89
CA ALA A 116 8.12 0.78 -31.99
C ALA A 116 7.74 2.02 -31.16
N ARG A 117 7.21 3.06 -31.82
CA ARG A 117 6.77 4.30 -31.18
C ARG A 117 5.64 4.07 -30.17
N ALA A 118 4.61 3.33 -30.55
CA ALA A 118 3.46 3.02 -29.68
C ALA A 118 3.85 2.20 -28.44
N ASN A 119 4.97 1.48 -28.48
CA ASN A 119 5.46 0.68 -27.37
C ASN A 119 6.65 1.33 -26.63
N HIS A 120 7.06 2.54 -27.02
CA HIS A 120 8.21 3.27 -26.48
C HIS A 120 9.53 2.49 -26.52
N VAL A 121 9.79 1.79 -27.62
CA VAL A 121 11.05 1.07 -27.87
C VAL A 121 11.76 1.60 -29.12
N PRO A 122 13.09 1.53 -29.20
CA PRO A 122 13.81 1.99 -30.39
C PRO A 122 13.64 1.03 -31.57
N ILE A 123 13.82 1.56 -32.78
CA ILE A 123 13.90 0.79 -34.02
C ILE A 123 15.19 1.10 -34.77
N VAL A 124 15.90 0.05 -35.20
CA VAL A 124 17.16 0.12 -35.95
C VAL A 124 16.95 -0.55 -37.31
N SER A 125 17.58 -0.03 -38.36
CA SER A 125 17.56 -0.65 -39.70
C SER A 125 18.92 -1.26 -40.07
N ILE A 126 18.89 -2.45 -40.66
CA ILE A 126 20.04 -3.12 -41.27
C ILE A 126 19.75 -3.32 -42.76
N ILE A 127 20.46 -2.57 -43.60
CA ILE A 127 20.30 -2.55 -45.06
C ILE A 127 21.30 -3.53 -45.67
N MET A 128 20.79 -4.55 -46.38
CA MET A 128 21.58 -5.52 -47.13
C MET A 128 21.80 -5.03 -48.57
N ASP A 129 22.96 -4.42 -48.81
CA ASP A 129 23.32 -3.78 -50.07
C ASP A 129 24.18 -4.73 -50.93
N VAL A 130 23.49 -5.58 -51.67
CA VAL A 130 24.10 -6.64 -52.51
C VAL A 130 23.85 -6.34 -53.98
N ASP A 131 24.87 -6.54 -54.82
CA ASP A 131 24.74 -6.31 -56.27
C ASP A 131 23.70 -7.23 -56.91
N GLN A 132 23.02 -6.73 -57.94
CA GLN A 132 21.98 -7.47 -58.65
C GLN A 132 22.47 -8.81 -59.21
N ASN A 133 23.71 -8.87 -59.72
CA ASN A 133 24.26 -10.10 -60.28
C ASN A 133 24.46 -11.17 -59.22
N ASP A 134 24.86 -10.78 -58.01
CA ASP A 134 25.02 -11.68 -56.88
C ASP A 134 23.66 -12.21 -56.40
N LEU A 135 22.63 -11.35 -56.34
CA LEU A 135 21.26 -11.77 -56.00
C LEU A 135 20.72 -12.82 -56.98
N LEU A 136 20.94 -12.62 -58.28
CA LEU A 136 20.52 -13.54 -59.34
C LEU A 136 21.32 -14.85 -59.32
N THR A 137 22.62 -14.78 -59.06
CA THR A 137 23.49 -15.96 -58.94
C THR A 137 23.06 -16.81 -57.74
N ARG A 138 22.76 -16.17 -56.60
CA ARG A 138 22.24 -16.86 -55.41
C ARG A 138 20.87 -17.49 -55.62
N ASP A 139 19.99 -16.87 -56.43
CA ASP A 139 18.67 -17.44 -56.75
C ASP A 139 18.78 -18.74 -57.55
N LYS A 140 19.69 -18.79 -58.53
CA LYS A 140 19.93 -19.98 -59.35
C LYS A 140 20.40 -21.18 -58.53
N ASN A 141 21.12 -20.92 -57.44
CA ASN A 141 21.67 -21.95 -56.56
C ASN A 141 20.76 -22.29 -55.37
N ARG A 142 19.54 -21.71 -55.30
CA ARG A 142 18.57 -21.96 -54.24
C ARG A 142 17.72 -23.18 -54.62
N GLU A 143 17.41 -24.02 -53.63
CA GLU A 143 16.54 -25.20 -53.81
C GLU A 143 15.17 -24.81 -54.38
N ASN A 144 14.57 -23.73 -53.86
CA ASN A 144 13.34 -23.11 -54.37
C ASN A 144 13.61 -21.67 -54.87
N PRO A 145 13.91 -21.46 -56.17
CA PRO A 145 14.18 -20.12 -56.72
C PRO A 145 12.97 -19.19 -56.61
N ARG A 146 13.20 -17.92 -56.29
CA ARG A 146 12.13 -16.91 -56.16
C ARG A 146 11.77 -16.25 -57.49
N GLY A 147 12.62 -16.41 -58.52
CA GLY A 147 12.36 -16.01 -59.90
C GLY A 147 13.04 -14.71 -60.32
N ILE A 148 13.65 -14.73 -61.52
CA ILE A 148 14.46 -13.63 -62.07
C ILE A 148 13.68 -12.31 -62.15
N LYS A 149 12.43 -12.34 -62.64
CA LYS A 149 11.59 -11.13 -62.78
C LYS A 149 11.35 -10.46 -61.43
N ARG A 150 10.96 -11.24 -60.41
CA ARG A 150 10.70 -10.76 -59.04
C ARG A 150 11.94 -10.13 -58.42
N ILE A 151 13.11 -10.76 -58.53
CA ILE A 151 14.36 -10.22 -57.98
C ILE A 151 14.76 -8.91 -58.66
N LYS A 152 14.65 -8.83 -59.99
CA LYS A 152 14.93 -7.59 -60.72
C LYS A 152 14.01 -6.45 -60.28
N GLN A 153 12.71 -6.71 -60.13
CA GLN A 153 11.74 -5.73 -59.64
C GLN A 153 12.06 -5.27 -58.22
N GLN A 154 12.32 -6.21 -57.30
CA GLN A 154 12.70 -5.90 -55.92
C GLN A 154 13.98 -5.07 -55.84
N TYR A 155 14.99 -5.38 -56.65
CA TYR A 155 16.25 -4.63 -56.71
C TYR A 155 16.04 -3.18 -57.20
N GLN A 156 15.18 -2.98 -58.21
CA GLN A 156 14.84 -1.63 -58.69
C GLN A 156 14.15 -0.80 -57.62
N VAL A 157 13.17 -1.38 -56.91
CA VAL A 157 12.51 -0.74 -55.76
C VAL A 157 13.53 -0.40 -54.69
N PHE A 158 14.37 -1.37 -54.30
CA PHE A 158 15.43 -1.17 -53.31
C PHE A 158 16.35 0.01 -53.65
N LYS A 159 16.87 0.06 -54.89
CA LYS A 159 17.77 1.13 -55.35
C LYS A 159 17.12 2.52 -55.27
N ARG A 160 15.81 2.61 -55.58
CA ARG A 160 15.04 3.86 -55.52
C ARG A 160 14.80 4.32 -54.08
N GLU A 161 14.43 3.40 -53.19
CA GLU A 161 14.02 3.70 -51.81
C GLU A 161 15.20 3.87 -50.84
N LYS A 162 16.33 3.20 -51.08
CA LYS A 162 17.50 3.15 -50.19
C LYS A 162 17.96 4.52 -49.65
N ARG A 163 17.94 5.55 -50.50
CA ARG A 163 18.38 6.91 -50.13
C ARG A 163 17.48 7.61 -49.11
N PHE A 164 16.24 7.16 -48.97
CA PHE A 164 15.25 7.77 -48.08
C PHE A 164 15.19 7.11 -46.70
N ILE A 165 15.64 5.86 -46.56
CA ILE A 165 15.57 5.07 -45.32
C ILE A 165 16.16 5.82 -44.11
N LYS A 166 17.29 6.51 -44.29
CA LYS A 166 17.93 7.29 -43.21
C LYS A 166 17.06 8.43 -42.65
N LYS A 167 16.00 8.84 -43.35
CA LYS A 167 15.10 9.93 -42.95
C LYS A 167 13.79 9.44 -42.31
N GLU A 168 13.61 8.13 -42.13
CA GLU A 168 12.34 7.54 -41.67
C GLU A 168 12.23 7.43 -40.14
N GLY A 169 13.24 7.88 -39.38
CA GLY A 169 13.17 7.90 -37.91
C GLY A 169 13.71 6.65 -37.21
N TYR A 170 14.66 5.94 -37.80
CA TYR A 170 15.43 4.91 -37.09
C TYR A 170 16.40 5.54 -36.08
N LEU A 171 16.62 4.88 -34.95
CA LEU A 171 17.68 5.23 -34.00
C LEU A 171 19.06 5.14 -34.66
N ALA A 172 19.27 4.10 -35.46
CA ALA A 172 20.47 3.90 -36.25
C ALA A 172 20.17 3.16 -37.56
N THR A 173 20.96 3.44 -38.59
CA THR A 173 20.89 2.76 -39.89
C THR A 173 22.27 2.22 -40.26
N TYR A 174 22.35 0.91 -40.41
CA TYR A 174 23.56 0.18 -40.78
C TYR A 174 23.43 -0.37 -42.21
N THR A 175 24.50 -0.31 -43.01
CA THR A 175 24.52 -0.88 -44.37
C THR A 175 25.61 -1.94 -44.48
N ILE A 176 25.23 -3.16 -44.87
CA ILE A 176 26.12 -4.31 -45.03
C ILE A 176 26.27 -4.63 -46.52
N SER A 177 27.52 -4.72 -46.99
CA SER A 177 27.89 -5.22 -48.32
C SER A 177 28.51 -6.63 -48.23
N ASN A 178 28.62 -7.32 -49.37
CA ASN A 178 29.03 -8.75 -49.46
C ASN A 178 30.36 -9.13 -48.78
N SER A 179 31.25 -8.19 -48.47
CA SER A 179 32.57 -8.45 -47.87
C SER A 179 32.74 -7.92 -46.43
N SER A 180 31.66 -7.46 -45.80
CA SER A 180 31.74 -6.80 -44.49
C SER A 180 31.65 -7.81 -43.33
N ALA A 181 32.74 -7.99 -42.58
CA ALA A 181 32.67 -8.69 -41.29
C ALA A 181 31.80 -7.87 -40.31
N VAL A 182 30.76 -8.50 -39.75
CA VAL A 182 29.83 -7.88 -38.79
C VAL A 182 30.21 -8.30 -37.37
N GLU A 183 30.34 -7.33 -36.48
CA GLU A 183 30.53 -7.49 -35.05
C GLU A 183 29.32 -6.90 -34.34
N ILE A 184 28.64 -7.71 -33.53
CA ILE A 184 27.47 -7.29 -32.75
C ILE A 184 27.93 -6.81 -31.38
N VAL A 185 27.49 -5.62 -30.98
CA VAL A 185 27.71 -5.08 -29.64
C VAL A 185 26.36 -4.97 -28.95
N ARG A 186 26.18 -5.72 -27.87
CA ARG A 186 24.98 -5.64 -27.02
C ARG A 186 25.14 -4.54 -25.98
N SER A 187 24.11 -3.72 -25.84
CA SER A 187 24.04 -2.67 -24.82
C SER A 187 23.25 -3.17 -23.61
N ASN A 188 23.69 -2.83 -22.41
CA ASN A 188 22.86 -2.98 -21.21
C ASN A 188 21.73 -1.94 -21.22
N ASN A 189 20.67 -2.17 -20.45
CA ASN A 189 19.64 -1.17 -20.28
C ASN A 189 20.19 0.03 -19.47
N PRO A 190 20.22 1.26 -20.03
CA PRO A 190 20.80 2.42 -19.35
C PRO A 190 20.07 2.84 -18.08
N VAL A 191 18.81 2.41 -17.89
CA VAL A 191 18.05 2.67 -16.66
C VAL A 191 18.11 1.54 -15.64
N HIS A 192 18.79 0.42 -15.94
CA HIS A 192 18.93 -0.66 -14.96
C HIS A 192 20.19 -0.46 -14.12
N LEU A 193 20.04 -0.54 -12.81
CA LEU A 193 21.14 -0.47 -11.84
C LEU A 193 21.11 -1.71 -10.95
N GLU A 194 22.22 -2.43 -10.86
CA GLU A 194 22.35 -3.50 -9.87
C GLU A 194 22.66 -2.88 -8.50
N ILE A 195 21.90 -3.28 -7.48
CA ILE A 195 21.95 -2.66 -6.14
C ILE A 195 23.28 -2.89 -5.43
N GLY A 196 23.97 -4.01 -5.69
CA GLY A 196 25.25 -4.33 -5.06
C GLY A 196 25.17 -4.28 -3.53
N ASN A 197 25.93 -3.37 -2.91
CA ASN A 197 26.04 -3.19 -1.46
C ASN A 197 24.88 -2.40 -0.84
N GLY A 198 23.89 -1.98 -1.62
CA GLY A 198 22.79 -1.13 -1.18
C GLY A 198 22.87 0.29 -1.74
N ILE A 199 21.77 1.01 -1.63
CA ILE A 199 21.62 2.37 -2.16
C ILE A 199 20.67 3.18 -1.28
N ASP A 200 21.00 4.46 -1.07
CA ASP A 200 20.16 5.40 -0.33
C ASP A 200 19.47 6.35 -1.30
N ILE A 201 18.14 6.32 -1.34
CA ILE A 201 17.34 7.13 -2.26
C ILE A 201 16.88 8.38 -1.52
N ILE A 202 17.20 9.58 -2.03
CA ILE A 202 16.91 10.88 -1.42
C ILE A 202 15.76 11.54 -2.20
N GLY A 203 14.77 12.08 -1.48
CA GLY A 203 13.67 12.86 -2.03
C GLY A 203 14.09 14.22 -2.60
N ASP A 204 13.13 15.09 -2.83
CA ASP A 204 13.35 16.38 -3.50
C ASP A 204 14.11 17.35 -2.58
N ILE A 205 15.28 17.81 -3.05
CA ILE A 205 16.24 18.57 -2.22
C ILE A 205 15.99 20.08 -2.33
N HIS A 206 15.58 20.54 -3.51
CA HIS A 206 15.27 21.93 -3.81
C HIS A 206 16.37 22.90 -3.36
N GLY A 207 17.65 22.60 -3.57
CA GLY A 207 18.75 23.46 -3.13
C GLY A 207 18.93 23.59 -1.61
N CYS A 208 18.27 22.77 -0.78
CA CYS A 208 18.49 22.66 0.66
C CYS A 208 19.79 21.88 0.97
N TYR A 209 20.91 22.45 0.52
CA TYR A 209 22.23 21.80 0.57
C TYR A 209 22.66 21.40 1.98
N SER A 210 22.37 22.24 2.98
CA SER A 210 22.80 21.99 4.36
C SER A 210 22.09 20.76 4.94
N GLU A 211 20.78 20.64 4.72
CA GLU A 211 19.95 19.49 5.09
C GLU A 211 20.40 18.23 4.34
N MET A 212 20.74 18.33 3.04
CA MET A 212 21.29 17.21 2.27
C MET A 212 22.60 16.68 2.87
N ILE A 213 23.54 17.57 3.23
CA ILE A 213 24.80 17.15 3.86
C ILE A 213 24.55 16.52 5.23
N GLN A 214 23.66 17.10 6.05
CA GLN A 214 23.29 16.51 7.34
C GLN A 214 22.67 15.11 7.16
N LEU A 215 21.82 14.94 6.16
CA LEU A 215 21.21 13.66 5.84
C LEU A 215 22.25 12.62 5.40
N LEU A 216 23.18 12.97 4.52
CA LEU A 216 24.28 12.08 4.11
C LEU A 216 25.14 11.65 5.31
N VAL A 217 25.47 12.58 6.21
CA VAL A 217 26.20 12.23 7.44
C VAL A 217 25.39 11.29 8.34
N LYS A 218 24.07 11.54 8.47
CA LYS A 218 23.15 10.68 9.25
C LYS A 218 23.01 9.28 8.64
N LEU A 219 23.08 9.17 7.31
CA LEU A 219 23.14 7.91 6.56
C LEU A 219 24.50 7.21 6.63
N GLY A 220 25.52 7.83 7.25
CA GLY A 220 26.84 7.23 7.45
C GLY A 220 27.90 7.57 6.39
N TYR A 221 27.61 8.48 5.45
CA TYR A 221 28.60 8.94 4.47
C TYR A 221 29.67 9.82 5.13
N LYS A 222 30.91 9.63 4.70
CA LYS A 222 32.06 10.38 5.19
C LYS A 222 32.71 11.18 4.07
N ARG A 223 33.10 12.41 4.40
CA ARG A 223 33.84 13.30 3.50
C ARG A 223 35.29 12.83 3.41
N ASN A 224 35.78 12.55 2.21
CA ASN A 224 37.17 12.16 1.95
C ASN A 224 38.08 13.38 1.71
N HIS A 225 39.38 13.15 1.47
CA HIS A 225 40.36 14.21 1.19
C HIS A 225 40.10 15.02 -0.09
N GLU A 226 39.35 14.45 -1.04
CA GLU A 226 38.95 15.08 -2.30
C GLU A 226 37.56 15.74 -2.20
N GLU A 227 37.01 15.85 -0.99
CA GLU A 227 35.72 16.48 -0.70
C GLU A 227 34.49 15.74 -1.25
N PHE A 228 34.64 14.45 -1.57
CA PHE A 228 33.53 13.55 -1.90
C PHE A 228 32.95 12.90 -0.65
N TYR A 229 31.64 12.70 -0.65
CA TYR A 229 30.94 11.94 0.39
C TYR A 229 30.81 10.48 -0.07
N ILE A 230 31.42 9.57 0.67
CA ILE A 230 31.51 8.15 0.33
C ILE A 230 31.04 7.32 1.53
N HIS A 231 30.22 6.30 1.29
CA HIS A 231 29.81 5.37 2.33
C HIS A 231 30.92 4.33 2.58
N PRO A 232 31.31 4.03 3.83
CA PRO A 232 32.36 3.04 4.13
C PRO A 232 32.10 1.64 3.57
N GLU A 233 30.83 1.26 3.43
CA GLU A 233 30.40 -0.03 2.86
C GLU A 233 30.26 0.01 1.33
N GLY A 234 30.57 1.13 0.68
CA GLY A 234 30.46 1.29 -0.77
C GLY A 234 29.04 1.51 -1.30
N LYS A 235 28.07 1.83 -0.42
CA LYS A 235 26.74 2.30 -0.82
C LYS A 235 26.86 3.61 -1.60
N LYS A 236 25.95 3.79 -2.57
CA LYS A 236 25.78 5.02 -3.35
C LYS A 236 24.45 5.66 -2.98
N PHE A 237 24.28 6.93 -3.34
CA PHE A 237 22.99 7.61 -3.19
C PHE A 237 22.39 8.00 -4.54
N LEU A 238 21.06 8.08 -4.58
CA LEU A 238 20.28 8.43 -5.77
C LEU A 238 19.28 9.53 -5.40
N SER A 239 19.28 10.65 -6.12
CA SER A 239 18.22 11.66 -5.98
C SER A 239 17.04 11.35 -6.89
N LEU A 240 15.83 11.50 -6.36
CA LEU A 240 14.58 11.40 -7.12
C LEU A 240 14.32 12.60 -8.04
N GLY A 241 15.15 13.62 -8.04
CA GLY A 241 14.98 14.81 -8.87
C GLY A 241 14.99 16.09 -8.04
N ASP A 242 14.67 17.22 -8.71
CA ASP A 242 14.53 18.53 -8.08
C ASP A 242 15.65 18.86 -7.09
N ILE A 243 16.89 18.65 -7.50
CA ILE A 243 18.07 18.96 -6.67
C ILE A 243 18.29 20.47 -6.49
N MET A 244 17.56 21.29 -7.25
CA MET A 244 17.67 22.74 -7.36
C MET A 244 16.30 23.41 -7.28
N SER A 245 16.33 24.75 -7.36
CA SER A 245 15.16 25.65 -7.33
C SER A 245 14.52 25.72 -5.93
N ARG A 246 13.88 26.86 -5.64
CA ARG A 246 13.19 27.22 -4.38
C ARG A 246 14.07 27.45 -3.16
N GLY A 247 14.99 26.54 -2.84
CA GLY A 247 15.82 26.66 -1.65
C GLY A 247 17.10 27.48 -1.86
N PRO A 248 17.88 27.65 -0.78
CA PRO A 248 18.87 28.73 -0.67
C PRO A 248 20.21 28.49 -1.35
N GLN A 249 20.52 27.26 -1.80
CA GLN A 249 21.85 26.88 -2.30
C GLN A 249 21.77 25.94 -3.51
N SER A 250 21.11 26.39 -4.59
CA SER A 250 20.81 25.56 -5.76
C SER A 250 22.07 25.17 -6.55
N LEU A 251 22.92 26.14 -6.87
CA LEU A 251 24.16 25.98 -7.62
C LEU A 251 25.14 25.07 -6.89
N LYS A 252 25.26 25.25 -5.57
CA LYS A 252 26.10 24.39 -4.71
C LYS A 252 25.62 22.94 -4.72
N THR A 253 24.31 22.71 -4.76
CA THR A 253 23.72 21.37 -4.83
C THR A 253 23.93 20.76 -6.22
N MET A 254 23.74 21.53 -7.28
CA MET A 254 24.01 21.09 -8.66
C MET A 254 25.48 20.74 -8.89
N GLU A 255 26.42 21.57 -8.43
CA GLU A 255 27.86 21.29 -8.47
C GLU A 255 28.23 20.00 -7.71
N PHE A 256 27.60 19.79 -6.54
CA PHE A 256 27.77 18.58 -5.77
C PHE A 256 27.39 17.33 -6.57
N PHE A 257 26.19 17.31 -7.17
CA PHE A 257 25.76 16.19 -7.99
C PHE A 257 26.61 16.02 -9.25
N LEU A 258 26.99 17.10 -9.94
CA LEU A 258 27.89 17.06 -11.09
C LEU A 258 29.18 16.32 -10.75
N ARG A 259 29.80 16.67 -9.62
CA ARG A 259 31.04 16.03 -9.16
C ARG A 259 30.83 14.56 -8.80
N HIS A 260 29.78 14.21 -8.05
CA HIS A 260 29.57 12.84 -7.58
C HIS A 260 29.10 11.88 -8.69
N VAL A 261 28.25 12.35 -9.60
CA VAL A 261 27.77 11.56 -10.75
C VAL A 261 28.92 11.28 -11.71
N ASN A 262 29.75 12.28 -12.04
CA ASN A 262 30.90 12.10 -12.93
C ASN A 262 31.96 11.12 -12.38
N ASN A 263 32.03 10.95 -11.06
CA ASN A 263 32.91 9.99 -10.39
C ASN A 263 32.21 8.66 -10.06
N GLY A 264 30.96 8.47 -10.51
CA GLY A 264 30.20 7.24 -10.29
C GLY A 264 29.82 6.97 -8.83
N LEU A 265 29.79 8.00 -7.98
CA LEU A 265 29.47 7.92 -6.55
C LEU A 265 27.98 8.16 -6.25
N ALA A 266 27.25 8.74 -7.20
CA ALA A 266 25.84 9.06 -7.07
C ALA A 266 25.09 8.89 -8.39
N TYR A 267 23.77 8.82 -8.30
CA TYR A 267 22.84 8.87 -9.43
C TYR A 267 21.82 9.99 -9.23
N MET A 268 21.23 10.47 -10.33
CA MET A 268 20.11 11.42 -10.27
C MET A 268 19.09 11.11 -11.35
N ILE A 269 17.83 11.40 -11.03
CA ILE A 269 16.70 11.28 -11.94
C ILE A 269 16.33 12.66 -12.49
N ASP A 270 15.82 12.67 -13.72
CA ASP A 270 15.25 13.84 -14.36
C ASP A 270 13.97 14.32 -13.67
N SER A 271 13.72 15.62 -13.69
CA SER A 271 12.63 16.26 -12.93
C SER A 271 12.07 17.47 -13.67
N ASN A 272 10.92 17.98 -13.23
CA ASN A 272 10.29 19.13 -13.88
C ASN A 272 11.14 20.41 -13.74
N HIS A 273 11.69 20.72 -12.56
CA HIS A 273 12.57 21.88 -12.41
C HIS A 273 13.91 21.63 -13.12
N GLY A 274 14.49 20.43 -12.98
CA GLY A 274 15.72 20.05 -13.68
C GLY A 274 15.62 20.23 -15.21
N TRP A 275 14.54 19.75 -15.83
CA TRP A 275 14.30 19.91 -17.27
C TRP A 275 14.13 21.37 -17.69
N LYS A 276 13.46 22.18 -16.87
CA LYS A 276 13.23 23.61 -17.13
C LYS A 276 14.54 24.39 -17.07
N ILE A 277 15.36 24.15 -16.05
CA ILE A 277 16.71 24.74 -15.92
C ILE A 277 17.63 24.27 -17.05
N ALA A 278 17.60 22.99 -17.43
CA ALA A 278 18.38 22.48 -18.55
C ALA A 278 18.09 23.22 -19.87
N ARG A 279 16.82 23.50 -20.15
CA ARG A 279 16.40 24.28 -21.32
C ARG A 279 16.84 25.74 -21.26
N TRP A 280 16.80 26.35 -20.08
CA TRP A 280 17.30 27.71 -19.87
C TRP A 280 18.82 27.77 -20.08
N LEU A 281 19.58 26.81 -19.54
CA LEU A 281 21.02 26.66 -19.79
C LEU A 281 21.37 26.40 -21.27
N ASP A 282 20.47 25.76 -22.02
CA ASP A 282 20.56 25.56 -23.48
C ASP A 282 20.27 26.85 -24.28
N GLY A 283 20.00 27.98 -23.61
CA GLY A 283 19.72 29.28 -24.24
C GLY A 283 18.30 29.44 -24.77
N ARG A 284 17.37 28.55 -24.40
CA ARG A 284 15.97 28.66 -24.82
C ARG A 284 15.25 29.72 -23.98
N LYS A 285 14.30 30.43 -24.59
CA LYS A 285 13.41 31.33 -23.87
C LYS A 285 12.46 30.52 -23.00
N VAL A 286 12.64 30.58 -21.68
CA VAL A 286 11.84 29.88 -20.67
C VAL A 286 11.47 30.90 -19.59
N THR A 287 10.22 30.88 -19.13
CA THR A 287 9.79 31.69 -17.98
C THR A 287 10.21 30.99 -16.70
N LEU A 288 11.25 31.49 -16.03
CA LEU A 288 11.63 31.02 -14.69
C LEU A 288 10.54 31.45 -13.70
N SER A 289 10.07 30.49 -12.90
CA SER A 289 8.97 30.67 -11.95
C SER A 289 9.02 29.61 -10.86
N HIS A 290 8.35 29.83 -9.74
CA HIS A 290 8.25 28.85 -8.64
C HIS A 290 9.61 28.48 -8.04
N GLY A 291 10.52 29.45 -7.93
CA GLY A 291 11.83 29.32 -7.29
C GLY A 291 12.97 29.01 -8.25
N ASP A 292 12.71 28.92 -9.56
CA ASP A 292 13.76 28.79 -10.58
C ASP A 292 14.56 30.09 -10.76
N GLU A 293 13.96 31.23 -10.41
CA GLU A 293 14.55 32.57 -10.49
C GLU A 293 15.81 32.66 -9.62
N PHE A 294 15.81 31.97 -8.47
CA PHE A 294 16.96 31.92 -7.56
C PHE A 294 18.18 31.25 -8.19
N VAL A 295 17.97 30.31 -9.12
CA VAL A 295 19.07 29.67 -9.87
C VAL A 295 19.76 30.70 -10.77
N GLU A 296 18.98 31.53 -11.45
CA GLU A 296 19.51 32.61 -12.30
C GLU A 296 20.27 33.65 -11.46
N GLU A 297 19.72 34.05 -10.31
CA GLU A 297 20.39 34.97 -9.37
C GLU A 297 21.74 34.43 -8.87
N GLU A 298 21.81 33.15 -8.49
CA GLU A 298 23.06 32.51 -8.07
C GLU A 298 24.09 32.47 -9.20
N PHE A 299 23.68 32.22 -10.45
CA PHE A 299 24.60 32.27 -11.59
C PHE A 299 25.09 33.69 -11.88
N ILE A 300 24.26 34.72 -11.72
CA ILE A 300 24.68 36.12 -11.86
C ILE A 300 25.76 36.46 -10.82
N LEU A 301 25.59 35.99 -9.59
CA LEU A 301 26.59 36.18 -8.53
C LEU A 301 27.87 35.38 -8.80
N TYR A 302 27.74 34.12 -9.24
CA TYR A 302 28.88 33.27 -9.60
C TYR A 302 29.71 33.86 -10.74
N GLU A 303 29.05 34.38 -11.78
CA GLU A 303 29.70 35.03 -12.92
C GLU A 303 30.45 36.30 -12.51
N LYS A 304 29.88 37.11 -11.60
CA LYS A 304 30.57 38.27 -11.03
C LYS A 304 31.81 37.88 -10.22
N GLN A 305 31.77 36.75 -9.52
CA GLN A 305 32.84 36.31 -8.64
C GLN A 305 34.00 35.60 -9.38
N TYR A 306 33.67 34.75 -10.35
CA TYR A 306 34.65 33.85 -11.00
C TYR A 306 34.90 34.17 -12.48
N GLY A 307 34.14 35.10 -13.07
CA GLY A 307 34.25 35.50 -14.47
C GLY A 307 33.39 34.70 -15.44
N GLU A 308 33.16 35.30 -16.61
CA GLU A 308 32.22 34.80 -17.64
C GLU A 308 32.61 33.41 -18.19
N GLU A 309 33.88 33.20 -18.53
CA GLU A 309 34.34 31.92 -19.11
C GLU A 309 34.16 30.73 -18.17
N VAL A 310 34.44 30.92 -16.87
CA VAL A 310 34.27 29.88 -15.85
C VAL A 310 32.79 29.57 -15.65
N ALA A 311 31.95 30.61 -15.56
CA ALA A 311 30.50 30.45 -15.45
C ALA A 311 29.92 29.72 -16.67
N LYS A 312 30.37 30.06 -17.88
CA LYS A 312 29.93 29.42 -19.12
C LYS A 312 30.32 27.94 -19.19
N SER A 313 31.54 27.59 -18.76
CA SER A 313 31.97 26.20 -18.66
C SER A 313 31.08 25.42 -17.68
N LEU A 314 30.81 25.98 -16.50
CA LEU A 314 29.95 25.33 -15.50
C LEU A 314 28.51 25.17 -16.01
N LYS A 315 27.93 26.21 -16.63
CA LYS A 315 26.61 26.16 -17.27
C LYS A 315 26.53 25.01 -18.29
N GLN A 316 27.57 24.83 -19.12
CA GLN A 316 27.61 23.76 -20.10
C GLN A 316 27.68 22.37 -19.45
N SER A 317 28.52 22.17 -18.42
CA SER A 317 28.62 20.89 -17.71
C SER A 317 27.32 20.53 -16.97
N LEU A 318 26.67 21.52 -16.34
CA LEU A 318 25.38 21.32 -15.68
C LEU A 318 24.26 21.04 -16.69
N LYS A 319 24.26 21.73 -17.84
CA LYS A 319 23.32 21.42 -18.92
C LYS A 319 23.44 19.96 -19.37
N GLU A 320 24.65 19.49 -19.59
CA GLU A 320 24.90 18.10 -20.00
C GLU A 320 24.46 17.10 -18.94
N LEU A 321 24.71 17.38 -17.66
CA LEU A 321 24.23 16.55 -16.55
C LEU A 321 22.70 16.44 -16.56
N LEU A 322 21.99 17.57 -16.64
CA LEU A 322 20.53 17.60 -16.54
C LEU A 322 19.83 17.02 -17.78
N ILE A 323 20.35 17.26 -18.99
CA ILE A 323 19.78 16.69 -20.24
C ILE A 323 19.95 15.18 -20.30
N ASN A 324 21.04 14.64 -19.75
CA ASN A 324 21.34 13.21 -19.78
C ASN A 324 20.80 12.43 -18.57
N ALA A 325 20.18 13.10 -17.60
CA ALA A 325 19.54 12.44 -16.46
C ALA A 325 18.41 11.50 -16.96
N PRO A 326 18.37 10.24 -16.53
CA PRO A 326 17.30 9.33 -16.93
C PRO A 326 15.95 9.70 -16.30
N SER A 327 14.85 9.37 -16.98
CA SER A 327 13.50 9.58 -16.44
C SER A 327 13.17 8.75 -15.21
N HIS A 328 13.81 7.59 -15.08
CA HIS A 328 13.69 6.69 -13.93
C HIS A 328 14.87 5.72 -13.92
N TYR A 329 15.04 5.03 -12.78
CA TYR A 329 15.92 3.88 -12.65
C TYR A 329 15.14 2.65 -12.20
N VAL A 330 15.51 1.49 -12.71
CA VAL A 330 15.03 0.17 -12.30
C VAL A 330 16.18 -0.54 -11.58
N LEU A 331 16.04 -0.70 -10.28
CA LEU A 331 17.02 -1.35 -9.44
C LEU A 331 16.78 -2.86 -9.42
N THR A 332 17.84 -3.59 -9.73
CA THR A 332 17.84 -5.05 -9.80
C THR A 332 18.66 -5.66 -8.66
N LYS A 333 18.14 -6.78 -8.14
CA LYS A 333 18.82 -7.65 -7.18
C LYS A 333 18.93 -9.04 -7.79
N ASN A 334 20.16 -9.50 -8.04
CA ASN A 334 20.44 -10.73 -8.77
C ASN A 334 19.77 -10.76 -10.15
N GLY A 335 19.72 -9.61 -10.84
CA GLY A 335 19.05 -9.46 -12.13
C GLY A 335 17.51 -9.43 -12.10
N VAL A 336 16.89 -9.51 -10.92
CA VAL A 336 15.43 -9.36 -10.76
C VAL A 336 15.11 -7.91 -10.41
N PRO A 337 14.24 -7.21 -11.16
CA PRO A 337 13.75 -5.88 -10.79
C PRO A 337 13.00 -5.91 -9.46
N THR A 338 13.43 -5.12 -8.48
CA THR A 338 12.82 -5.09 -7.14
C THR A 338 12.40 -3.70 -6.69
N LEU A 339 12.96 -2.63 -7.27
CA LEU A 339 12.64 -1.25 -6.94
C LEU A 339 12.72 -0.38 -8.21
N VAL A 340 11.80 0.56 -8.37
CA VAL A 340 11.83 1.61 -9.39
C VAL A 340 11.90 2.95 -8.69
N CYS A 341 12.77 3.84 -9.15
CA CYS A 341 12.86 5.21 -8.67
C CYS A 341 12.46 6.14 -9.81
N THR A 342 11.54 7.07 -9.56
CA THR A 342 11.06 8.09 -10.50
C THR A 342 10.82 9.41 -9.76
N HIS A 343 10.69 10.52 -10.47
CA HIS A 343 10.42 11.81 -9.83
C HIS A 343 8.93 11.94 -9.43
N ALA A 344 8.01 12.14 -10.37
CA ALA A 344 6.58 12.34 -10.05
C ALA A 344 5.73 11.07 -10.11
N GLY A 345 6.09 10.12 -10.96
CA GLY A 345 5.34 8.86 -11.12
C GLY A 345 5.75 8.07 -12.34
N ILE A 346 5.24 6.85 -12.49
CA ILE A 346 5.50 6.00 -13.68
C ILE A 346 4.40 4.94 -13.85
N LYS A 347 4.03 4.65 -15.10
CA LYS A 347 3.10 3.55 -15.42
C LYS A 347 3.85 2.22 -15.53
N ASP A 348 3.19 1.12 -15.18
CA ASP A 348 3.78 -0.23 -15.25
C ASP A 348 4.37 -0.56 -16.62
N GLU A 349 3.70 -0.16 -17.70
CA GLU A 349 4.12 -0.38 -19.09
C GLU A 349 5.31 0.49 -19.55
N PHE A 350 5.66 1.52 -18.77
CA PHE A 350 6.79 2.43 -19.02
C PHE A 350 8.09 1.97 -18.33
N ILE A 351 8.00 1.08 -17.34
CA ILE A 351 9.14 0.62 -16.55
C ILE A 351 10.19 -0.04 -17.47
N GLY A 352 11.43 0.44 -17.34
CA GLY A 352 12.59 -0.04 -18.10
C GLY A 352 12.72 0.56 -19.50
N LYS A 353 11.83 1.46 -19.93
CA LYS A 353 11.84 2.07 -21.27
C LYS A 353 12.21 3.56 -21.23
N GLN A 354 12.60 4.12 -22.37
CA GLN A 354 12.86 5.55 -22.48
C GLN A 354 12.21 6.12 -23.74
N SER A 355 11.42 7.18 -23.58
CA SER A 355 10.83 7.98 -24.64
C SER A 355 10.50 9.36 -24.10
N TYR A 356 10.22 10.31 -24.99
CA TYR A 356 9.76 11.64 -24.58
C TYR A 356 8.51 11.56 -23.69
N ASP A 357 7.52 10.75 -24.07
CA ASP A 357 6.26 10.61 -23.35
C ASP A 357 6.47 10.01 -21.94
N ILE A 358 7.43 9.09 -21.80
CA ILE A 358 7.80 8.53 -20.49
C ILE A 358 8.48 9.59 -19.63
N SER A 359 9.45 10.33 -20.18
CA SER A 359 10.12 11.41 -19.46
C SER A 359 9.12 12.48 -19.02
N ASP A 360 8.18 12.86 -19.87
CA ASP A 360 7.14 13.84 -19.56
C ASP A 360 6.25 13.36 -18.39
N PHE A 361 5.78 12.11 -18.45
CA PHE A 361 5.01 11.51 -17.36
C PHE A 361 5.82 11.43 -16.05
N CYS A 362 7.11 11.06 -16.12
CA CYS A 362 7.96 10.97 -14.94
C CYS A 362 8.24 12.34 -14.31
N ARG A 363 8.25 13.43 -15.09
CA ARG A 363 8.47 14.80 -14.59
C ARG A 363 7.24 15.40 -13.93
N TYR A 364 6.05 15.13 -14.48
CA TYR A 364 4.83 15.88 -14.12
C TYR A 364 3.73 15.03 -13.50
N GLY A 365 3.83 13.69 -13.56
CA GLY A 365 2.77 12.78 -13.14
C GLY A 365 1.60 12.72 -14.12
N ASP A 366 0.50 12.11 -13.69
CA ASP A 366 -0.74 12.00 -14.46
C ASP A 366 -1.58 13.27 -14.27
N ASN A 367 -1.63 14.14 -15.27
CA ASN A 367 -2.33 15.43 -15.20
C ASN A 367 -3.51 15.48 -16.19
N GLU A 368 -4.67 15.94 -15.71
CA GLU A 368 -5.93 16.02 -16.47
C GLU A 368 -6.27 17.46 -16.89
N GLY A 369 -5.24 18.28 -17.19
CA GLY A 369 -5.39 19.69 -17.54
C GLY A 369 -5.22 20.62 -16.33
N LEU A 370 -5.76 21.83 -16.42
CA LEU A 370 -5.70 22.85 -15.36
C LEU A 370 -7.08 23.02 -14.71
N ASP A 371 -7.12 23.28 -13.40
CA ASP A 371 -8.30 23.66 -12.66
C ASP A 371 -8.70 25.12 -12.94
N GLU A 372 -9.78 25.57 -12.30
CA GLU A 372 -10.30 26.94 -12.39
C GLU A 372 -9.32 28.04 -11.93
N ASN A 373 -8.28 27.67 -11.17
CA ASN A 373 -7.23 28.56 -10.69
C ASN A 373 -5.92 28.43 -11.52
N GLY A 374 -5.92 27.63 -12.59
CA GLY A 374 -4.75 27.41 -13.44
C GLY A 374 -3.72 26.44 -12.86
N LYS A 375 -4.04 25.66 -11.82
CA LYS A 375 -3.19 24.58 -11.28
C LYS A 375 -3.47 23.25 -11.98
N PRO A 376 -2.47 22.38 -12.21
CA PRO A 376 -2.72 21.06 -12.81
C PRO A 376 -3.63 20.17 -11.95
N ILE A 377 -4.66 19.58 -12.57
CA ILE A 377 -5.50 18.56 -11.93
C ILE A 377 -4.71 17.25 -11.96
N ARG A 378 -4.16 16.85 -10.81
CA ARG A 378 -3.38 15.61 -10.66
C ARG A 378 -4.31 14.42 -10.44
N LYS A 379 -4.15 13.37 -11.23
CA LYS A 379 -4.76 12.05 -10.96
C LYS A 379 -3.88 11.24 -10.04
N ASP A 380 -4.52 10.39 -9.26
CA ASP A 380 -3.84 9.38 -8.47
C ASP A 380 -3.44 8.19 -9.36
N TRP A 381 -2.25 8.26 -9.96
CA TRP A 381 -1.73 7.21 -10.82
C TRP A 381 -1.42 5.91 -10.06
N THR A 382 -1.26 5.97 -8.73
CA THR A 382 -0.88 4.81 -7.90
C THR A 382 -1.96 3.74 -7.86
N ILE A 383 -3.22 4.09 -8.14
CA ILE A 383 -4.34 3.13 -8.25
C ILE A 383 -4.19 2.16 -9.42
N HIS A 384 -3.40 2.53 -10.43
CA HIS A 384 -3.20 1.73 -11.64
C HIS A 384 -1.98 0.80 -11.55
N HIS A 385 -1.14 0.96 -10.54
CA HIS A 385 0.01 0.08 -10.30
C HIS A 385 -0.47 -1.25 -9.72
N LYS A 386 -0.14 -2.35 -10.41
CA LYS A 386 -0.57 -3.71 -10.02
C LYS A 386 0.58 -4.68 -9.79
N ASN A 387 1.81 -4.25 -10.08
CA ASN A 387 2.99 -5.09 -9.98
C ASN A 387 3.52 -5.18 -8.55
N SER A 388 4.34 -6.19 -8.27
CA SER A 388 5.00 -6.36 -6.97
C SER A 388 6.30 -5.57 -6.84
N THR A 389 6.73 -4.87 -7.89
CA THR A 389 7.92 -4.02 -7.86
C THR A 389 7.62 -2.75 -7.09
N LEU A 390 8.43 -2.45 -6.06
CA LEU A 390 8.26 -1.22 -5.28
C LEU A 390 8.55 0.00 -6.15
N ILE A 391 7.74 1.06 -6.09
CA ILE A 391 8.02 2.34 -6.77
C ILE A 391 8.26 3.44 -5.75
N LEU A 392 9.46 4.04 -5.74
CA LEU A 392 9.78 5.23 -4.97
C LEU A 392 9.63 6.50 -5.83
N TRP A 393 8.98 7.52 -5.28
CA TRP A 393 8.69 8.78 -5.97
C TRP A 393 8.68 10.01 -5.02
N GLY A 394 8.72 11.20 -5.59
CA GLY A 394 8.74 12.52 -4.94
C GLY A 394 7.71 13.50 -5.57
N HIS A 395 8.08 14.75 -5.83
CA HIS A 395 7.28 15.79 -6.53
C HIS A 395 6.02 16.32 -5.83
N ASP A 396 5.39 15.51 -4.98
CA ASP A 396 4.16 15.84 -4.26
C ASP A 396 4.43 15.82 -2.75
N PRO A 397 4.74 16.98 -2.14
CA PRO A 397 5.11 17.07 -0.73
C PRO A 397 4.05 16.47 0.18
N LYS A 398 4.41 15.56 1.07
CA LYS A 398 3.55 14.96 2.11
C LYS A 398 4.14 15.19 3.50
N PRO A 399 3.34 15.37 4.56
CA PRO A 399 3.87 15.54 5.92
C PRO A 399 4.73 14.36 6.41
N LYS A 400 4.47 13.16 5.91
CA LYS A 400 5.17 11.91 6.21
C LYS A 400 5.28 11.06 4.94
N PRO A 401 6.23 10.11 4.89
CA PRO A 401 6.31 9.15 3.78
C PRO A 401 4.97 8.46 3.56
N LEU A 402 4.51 8.44 2.32
CA LEU A 402 3.18 7.91 1.96
C LEU A 402 3.35 6.61 1.19
N ALA A 403 2.98 5.49 1.81
CA ALA A 403 2.96 4.18 1.18
C ALA A 403 1.54 3.82 0.71
N ILE A 404 1.35 3.65 -0.60
CA ILE A 404 0.08 3.27 -1.24
C ILE A 404 0.37 2.34 -2.41
N ASN A 405 -0.34 1.20 -2.48
CA ASN A 405 -0.23 0.23 -3.59
C ASN A 405 1.21 -0.10 -3.96
N ASN A 406 2.06 -0.47 -2.99
CA ASN A 406 3.48 -0.79 -3.25
C ASN A 406 4.27 0.35 -3.94
N THR A 407 3.81 1.59 -3.75
CA THR A 407 4.54 2.81 -4.07
C THR A 407 4.81 3.58 -2.77
N ILE A 408 5.91 4.33 -2.71
CA ILE A 408 6.29 5.14 -1.55
C ILE A 408 6.69 6.53 -2.03
N ASN A 409 5.97 7.54 -1.57
CA ASN A 409 6.39 8.93 -1.71
C ASN A 409 7.36 9.30 -0.56
N ILE A 410 8.51 9.88 -0.89
CA ILE A 410 9.51 10.38 0.08
C ILE A 410 9.82 11.87 -0.07
N ASP A 411 8.91 12.63 -0.69
CA ASP A 411 8.97 14.09 -0.68
C ASP A 411 8.24 14.61 0.56
N GLN A 412 9.02 15.01 1.57
CA GLN A 412 8.50 15.60 2.81
C GLN A 412 8.62 17.14 2.82
N GLY A 413 8.78 17.77 1.66
CA GLY A 413 8.71 19.22 1.51
C GLY A 413 9.75 19.98 2.35
N VAL A 414 11.01 19.54 2.33
CA VAL A 414 12.10 20.19 3.10
C VAL A 414 12.14 21.70 2.89
N VAL A 415 11.94 22.17 1.65
CA VAL A 415 11.99 23.60 1.33
C VAL A 415 10.84 24.40 1.99
N PHE A 416 9.72 23.73 2.29
CA PHE A 416 8.53 24.29 2.94
C PHE A 416 8.56 24.15 4.47
N GLY A 417 9.72 23.85 5.06
CA GLY A 417 9.88 23.66 6.50
C GLY A 417 9.56 22.24 7.01
N GLY A 418 9.37 21.28 6.10
CA GLY A 418 9.14 19.87 6.43
C GLY A 418 10.45 19.11 6.71
N GLU A 419 10.63 17.95 6.10
CA GLU A 419 11.81 17.10 6.26
C GLU A 419 12.42 16.73 4.90
N LEU A 420 13.75 16.57 4.85
CA LEU A 420 14.42 15.88 3.74
C LEU A 420 14.58 14.42 4.14
N THR A 421 13.94 13.53 3.38
CA THR A 421 13.89 12.10 3.67
C THR A 421 14.71 11.30 2.68
N ALA A 422 15.42 10.30 3.20
CA ALA A 422 16.00 9.21 2.44
C ALA A 422 15.36 7.87 2.80
N PHE A 423 15.35 6.96 1.83
CA PHE A 423 14.96 5.57 1.98
C PHE A 423 16.16 4.67 1.71
N GLN A 424 16.52 3.85 2.69
CA GLN A 424 17.63 2.92 2.59
C GLN A 424 17.15 1.61 1.97
N TYR A 425 17.84 1.13 0.94
CA TYR A 425 17.51 -0.14 0.30
C TYR A 425 18.74 -1.06 0.23
N PRO A 426 18.64 -2.34 0.65
CA PRO A 426 17.43 -3.14 0.86
C PRO A 426 16.80 -3.12 2.27
N GLU A 427 17.31 -2.30 3.19
CA GLU A 427 16.88 -2.24 4.59
C GLU A 427 15.41 -1.82 4.75
N LYS A 428 14.92 -0.99 3.82
CA LYS A 428 13.58 -0.37 3.82
C LYS A 428 13.33 0.54 5.03
N GLU A 429 14.35 1.27 5.44
CA GLU A 429 14.28 2.22 6.56
C GLU A 429 14.24 3.66 6.05
N PHE A 430 13.50 4.52 6.75
CA PHE A 430 13.44 5.96 6.47
C PHE A 430 14.40 6.71 7.39
N VAL A 431 15.21 7.59 6.81
CA VAL A 431 16.08 8.50 7.55
C VAL A 431 15.76 9.91 7.10
N SER A 432 15.34 10.77 8.03
CA SER A 432 14.99 12.16 7.69
C SER A 432 15.78 13.19 8.51
N VAL A 433 15.93 14.38 7.94
CA VAL A 433 16.47 15.57 8.59
C VAL A 433 15.44 16.69 8.46
N LYS A 434 15.05 17.28 9.59
CA LYS A 434 14.11 18.40 9.62
C LYS A 434 14.75 19.65 9.01
N ALA A 435 13.97 20.37 8.20
CA ALA A 435 14.38 21.66 7.67
C ALA A 435 14.70 22.66 8.79
N GLN A 436 15.71 23.50 8.59
CA GLN A 436 16.07 24.51 9.61
C GLN A 436 14.98 25.57 9.77
N LYS A 437 14.26 25.87 8.68
CA LYS A 437 13.14 26.81 8.61
C LYS A 437 12.31 26.53 7.34
N ASP A 438 11.17 27.19 7.22
CA ASP A 438 10.50 27.36 5.93
C ASP A 438 11.33 28.33 5.06
N TYR A 439 11.76 27.89 3.88
CA TYR A 439 12.55 28.68 2.94
C TYR A 439 11.69 29.41 1.90
N THR A 440 10.37 29.19 1.86
CA THR A 440 9.46 29.89 0.94
C THR A 440 8.73 31.07 1.58
N ASP A 441 9.11 31.45 2.80
CA ASP A 441 8.49 32.51 3.60
C ASP A 441 6.94 32.38 3.69
N GLY A 442 6.44 31.14 3.70
CA GLY A 442 5.00 30.83 3.75
C GLY A 442 4.25 31.04 2.43
N THR A 443 4.91 31.47 1.35
CA THR A 443 4.27 31.59 0.04
C THR A 443 4.04 30.20 -0.57
N ASN A 444 2.78 29.92 -0.95
CA ASN A 444 2.37 28.65 -1.58
C ASN A 444 2.83 27.38 -0.83
N ASN A 445 2.85 27.39 0.51
CA ASN A 445 3.23 26.22 1.30
C ASN A 445 2.18 25.09 1.12
N PRO A 446 2.53 23.93 0.53
CA PRO A 446 1.59 22.84 0.29
C PRO A 446 0.92 22.33 1.56
N PHE A 447 1.59 22.42 2.71
CA PHE A 447 1.03 21.97 3.99
C PHE A 447 -0.18 22.79 4.44
N ASP A 448 -0.33 24.03 3.98
CA ASP A 448 -1.53 24.81 4.24
C ASP A 448 -2.71 24.35 3.38
N GLU A 449 -2.45 23.88 2.15
CA GLU A 449 -3.45 23.24 1.31
C GLU A 449 -3.85 21.87 1.87
N PHE A 450 -2.91 21.07 2.39
CA PHE A 450 -3.23 19.83 3.12
C PHE A 450 -4.14 20.09 4.32
N LYS A 451 -3.88 21.13 5.11
CA LYS A 451 -4.74 21.49 6.24
C LYS A 451 -6.16 21.82 5.77
N LYS A 452 -6.30 22.54 4.66
CA LYS A 452 -7.62 22.87 4.07
C LYS A 452 -8.34 21.64 3.55
N GLN A 453 -7.62 20.71 2.92
CA GLN A 453 -8.17 19.51 2.31
C GLN A 453 -8.26 18.31 3.27
N ARG A 454 -7.77 18.47 4.51
CA ARG A 454 -7.73 17.40 5.52
C ARG A 454 -9.08 16.72 5.69
N LEU A 455 -10.16 17.50 5.65
CA LEU A 455 -11.53 17.04 5.88
C LEU A 455 -12.24 16.62 4.59
N ASN A 456 -11.54 16.58 3.45
CA ASN A 456 -12.14 16.10 2.21
C ASN A 456 -12.54 14.62 2.33
N PRO A 457 -13.67 14.21 1.74
CA PRO A 457 -14.11 12.84 1.78
C PRO A 457 -13.13 11.91 1.04
N PRO A 458 -13.01 10.64 1.46
CA PRO A 458 -12.12 9.68 0.82
C PRO A 458 -12.55 9.31 -0.59
N ASN A 459 -11.58 8.97 -1.44
CA ASN A 459 -11.84 8.40 -2.75
C ASN A 459 -12.14 6.89 -2.63
N ILE A 460 -13.43 6.54 -2.66
CA ILE A 460 -13.89 5.15 -2.48
C ILE A 460 -13.24 4.17 -3.48
N ALA A 461 -12.88 4.63 -4.69
CA ALA A 461 -12.24 3.78 -5.70
C ALA A 461 -10.91 3.18 -5.23
N GLN A 462 -10.24 3.81 -4.24
CA GLN A 462 -8.99 3.30 -3.65
C GLN A 462 -9.21 2.04 -2.81
N PHE A 463 -10.43 1.77 -2.33
CA PHE A 463 -10.71 0.66 -1.41
C PHE A 463 -11.40 -0.54 -2.06
N ILE A 464 -12.14 -0.33 -3.17
CA ILE A 464 -13.05 -1.33 -3.75
C ILE A 464 -12.34 -2.64 -4.15
N GLU A 465 -11.12 -2.56 -4.69
CA GLU A 465 -10.36 -3.74 -5.11
C GLU A 465 -9.53 -4.38 -3.99
N GLY A 466 -9.74 -3.95 -2.74
CA GLY A 466 -8.89 -4.28 -1.61
C GLY A 466 -7.70 -3.32 -1.53
N TYR A 467 -7.16 -3.16 -0.33
CA TYR A 467 -6.10 -2.19 -0.05
C TYR A 467 -5.20 -2.69 1.09
N THR A 468 -4.11 -1.97 1.32
CA THR A 468 -3.16 -2.26 2.39
C THR A 468 -2.95 -1.02 3.22
N VAL A 469 -2.97 -1.19 4.55
CA VAL A 469 -2.68 -0.12 5.52
C VAL A 469 -1.32 -0.40 6.14
N GLY A 470 -0.39 0.54 6.01
CA GLY A 470 0.86 0.52 6.78
C GLY A 470 0.58 0.94 8.22
N THR A 471 0.98 0.11 9.18
CA THR A 471 0.89 0.42 10.62
C THR A 471 2.26 0.39 11.25
N ASP A 472 2.54 1.30 12.19
CA ASP A 472 3.84 1.34 12.88
C ASP A 472 4.08 0.07 13.73
N ILE A 473 3.00 -0.55 14.24
CA ILE A 473 3.08 -1.65 15.21
C ILE A 473 3.19 -3.02 14.54
N LEU A 474 2.43 -3.26 13.47
CA LEU A 474 2.29 -4.59 12.85
C LEU A 474 2.78 -4.61 11.38
N GLY A 475 3.25 -3.48 10.86
CA GLY A 475 3.62 -3.32 9.46
C GLY A 475 2.40 -3.26 8.55
N GLU A 476 2.53 -3.80 7.34
CA GLU A 476 1.47 -3.80 6.34
C GLU A 476 0.34 -4.80 6.66
N ILE A 477 -0.88 -4.29 6.72
CA ILE A 477 -2.09 -5.08 6.89
C ILE A 477 -2.91 -5.00 5.61
N SER A 478 -2.91 -6.10 4.85
CA SER A 478 -3.72 -6.24 3.64
C SER A 478 -5.16 -6.64 3.98
N ILE A 479 -6.11 -5.97 3.34
CA ILE A 479 -7.56 -6.14 3.49
C ILE A 479 -8.13 -6.50 2.12
N SER A 480 -8.69 -7.71 2.02
CA SER A 480 -9.24 -8.25 0.77
C SER A 480 -10.55 -7.56 0.39
N LYS A 481 -10.76 -7.36 -0.91
CA LYS A 481 -12.01 -6.81 -1.47
C LYS A 481 -13.29 -7.52 -1.01
N GLU A 482 -13.20 -8.83 -0.75
CA GLU A 482 -14.32 -9.65 -0.29
C GLU A 482 -14.92 -9.14 1.02
N TYR A 483 -14.10 -8.53 1.87
CA TYR A 483 -14.51 -7.97 3.15
C TYR A 483 -14.74 -6.46 3.11
N VAL A 484 -14.04 -5.75 2.22
CA VAL A 484 -14.17 -4.29 2.08
C VAL A 484 -15.53 -3.91 1.52
N ILE A 485 -16.03 -4.61 0.50
CA ILE A 485 -17.29 -4.25 -0.16
C ILE A 485 -18.48 -4.28 0.81
N PRO A 486 -18.71 -5.35 1.60
CA PRO A 486 -19.77 -5.36 2.61
C PRO A 486 -19.60 -4.30 3.71
N ALA A 487 -18.34 -4.02 4.09
CA ALA A 487 -18.05 -3.00 5.09
C ALA A 487 -18.36 -1.59 4.57
N LEU A 488 -18.01 -1.28 3.32
CA LEU A 488 -18.36 -0.01 2.66
C LEU A 488 -19.87 0.20 2.60
N ASP A 489 -20.64 -0.83 2.26
CA ASP A 489 -22.11 -0.75 2.27
C ASP A 489 -22.65 -0.44 3.67
N THR A 490 -22.09 -1.11 4.69
CA THR A 490 -22.47 -0.90 6.10
C THR A 490 -22.15 0.52 6.58
N VAL A 491 -20.95 1.01 6.27
CA VAL A 491 -20.49 2.38 6.59
C VAL A 491 -21.38 3.42 5.91
N SER A 492 -21.69 3.22 4.63
CA SER A 492 -22.44 4.20 3.85
C SER A 492 -23.88 4.40 4.33
N HIS A 493 -24.50 3.36 4.89
CA HIS A 493 -25.92 3.38 5.26
C HIS A 493 -26.21 3.50 6.76
N TYR A 494 -25.34 3.00 7.63
CA TYR A 494 -25.71 2.75 9.03
C TYR A 494 -24.76 3.35 10.08
N THR A 495 -23.55 3.77 9.70
CA THR A 495 -22.61 4.35 10.68
C THR A 495 -22.88 5.83 10.92
N VAL A 496 -22.24 6.38 11.95
CA VAL A 496 -22.08 7.83 12.08
C VAL A 496 -21.32 8.38 10.85
N PRO A 497 -21.41 9.69 10.57
CA PRO A 497 -20.61 10.35 9.55
C PRO A 497 -19.14 9.93 9.61
N ILE A 498 -18.52 9.82 8.44
CA ILE A 498 -17.17 9.26 8.31
C ILE A 498 -16.12 10.09 9.06
N GLU A 499 -16.36 11.38 9.17
CA GLU A 499 -15.51 12.34 9.88
C GLU A 499 -15.57 12.15 11.41
N GLU A 500 -16.68 11.58 11.91
CA GLU A 500 -16.89 11.23 13.31
C GLU A 500 -16.26 9.86 13.66
N LEU A 501 -15.98 9.03 12.65
CA LEU A 501 -15.56 7.63 12.81
C LEU A 501 -14.03 7.47 12.89
N VAL A 502 -13.43 8.03 13.96
CA VAL A 502 -11.96 8.12 14.11
C VAL A 502 -11.30 6.83 14.60
N TYR A 503 -12.07 5.93 15.23
CA TYR A 503 -11.57 4.71 15.85
C TYR A 503 -12.65 3.63 15.89
N ILE A 504 -12.32 2.40 15.50
CA ILE A 504 -13.16 1.23 15.73
C ILE A 504 -12.39 0.30 16.68
N PRO A 505 -12.98 -0.09 17.81
CA PRO A 505 -12.30 -0.94 18.77
C PRO A 505 -12.07 -2.35 18.23
N PRO A 506 -10.93 -2.98 18.58
CA PRO A 506 -10.65 -4.32 18.14
C PRO A 506 -11.55 -5.35 18.84
N THR A 507 -11.73 -6.46 18.14
CA THR A 507 -12.21 -7.70 18.72
C THR A 507 -11.25 -8.20 19.79
N MET A 508 -11.78 -8.94 20.75
CA MET A 508 -11.00 -9.44 21.89
C MET A 508 -10.85 -10.96 21.82
N SER A 509 -9.64 -11.45 22.08
CA SER A 509 -9.36 -12.88 22.16
C SER A 509 -9.88 -13.48 23.49
N PRO A 510 -10.45 -14.70 23.47
CA PRO A 510 -10.58 -15.53 24.67
C PRO A 510 -9.22 -16.10 25.08
N THR A 511 -9.20 -16.90 26.16
CA THR A 511 -8.01 -17.66 26.56
C THR A 511 -7.50 -18.50 25.37
N PRO A 512 -6.19 -18.42 25.03
CA PRO A 512 -5.63 -19.14 23.88
C PRO A 512 -5.85 -20.64 23.96
N THR A 513 -5.74 -21.19 25.16
CA THR A 513 -6.02 -22.59 25.49
C THR A 513 -7.27 -22.67 26.39
N PRO A 514 -8.07 -23.75 26.27
CA PRO A 514 -9.16 -24.02 27.21
C PRO A 514 -8.58 -24.34 28.59
N SER A 515 -9.39 -24.16 29.64
CA SER A 515 -8.95 -24.47 31.00
C SER A 515 -8.59 -25.95 31.16
N SER A 516 -7.49 -26.21 31.86
CA SER A 516 -7.06 -27.54 32.29
C SER A 516 -7.97 -28.15 33.35
N LEU A 517 -8.70 -27.32 34.12
CA LEU A 517 -9.60 -27.76 35.18
C LEU A 517 -10.85 -28.46 34.62
N GLU A 518 -11.30 -29.54 35.26
CA GLU A 518 -12.40 -30.37 34.75
C GLU A 518 -13.72 -29.61 34.55
N ASN A 519 -14.03 -28.67 35.44
CA ASN A 519 -15.30 -27.95 35.48
C ASN A 519 -15.29 -26.55 34.84
N TYR A 520 -14.20 -26.21 34.14
CA TYR A 520 -14.04 -24.89 33.51
C TYR A 520 -13.73 -25.01 32.03
N LEU A 521 -14.28 -24.07 31.26
CA LEU A 521 -13.87 -23.80 29.89
C LEU A 521 -12.82 -22.68 29.83
N GLU A 522 -12.98 -21.67 30.66
CA GLU A 522 -12.07 -20.51 30.82
C GLU A 522 -11.72 -20.36 32.30
N HIS A 523 -10.46 -20.05 32.59
CA HIS A 523 -9.96 -19.80 33.94
C HIS A 523 -8.78 -18.82 33.87
N PRO A 524 -8.53 -17.97 34.88
CA PRO A 524 -7.51 -16.91 34.79
C PRO A 524 -6.09 -17.43 34.52
N ARG A 525 -5.74 -18.61 35.06
CA ARG A 525 -4.41 -19.23 34.89
C ARG A 525 -3.96 -19.30 33.44
N GLU A 526 -4.80 -19.77 32.53
CA GLU A 526 -4.41 -19.92 31.12
C GLU A 526 -4.11 -18.58 30.43
N ALA A 527 -4.74 -17.48 30.86
CA ALA A 527 -4.42 -16.14 30.36
C ALA A 527 -3.13 -15.58 30.97
N ILE A 528 -2.91 -15.79 32.27
CA ILE A 528 -1.68 -15.38 32.98
C ILE A 528 -0.47 -16.13 32.41
N ASP A 529 -0.58 -17.44 32.23
CA ASP A 529 0.45 -18.29 31.67
C ASP A 529 0.80 -17.89 30.24
N TYR A 530 -0.19 -17.49 29.42
CA TYR A 530 0.08 -16.98 28.08
C TYR A 530 1.06 -15.80 28.12
N TYR A 531 0.81 -14.81 28.97
CA TYR A 531 1.66 -13.62 29.07
C TYR A 531 3.03 -13.93 29.69
N ARG A 532 3.08 -14.73 30.76
CA ARG A 532 4.34 -15.12 31.42
C ARG A 532 5.26 -15.92 30.49
N ASN A 533 4.69 -16.83 29.69
CA ASN A 533 5.44 -17.59 28.67
C ASN A 533 6.03 -16.69 27.56
N LEU A 534 5.48 -15.48 27.40
CA LEU A 534 5.97 -14.44 26.49
C LEU A 534 6.81 -13.37 27.22
N GLY A 535 7.25 -13.65 28.44
CA GLY A 535 8.17 -12.80 29.20
C GLY A 535 7.53 -11.60 29.89
N ILE A 536 6.20 -11.47 29.86
CA ILE A 536 5.48 -10.39 30.56
C ILE A 536 5.14 -10.86 31.98
N GLN A 537 5.74 -10.22 32.98
CA GLN A 537 5.58 -10.61 34.39
C GLN A 537 4.46 -9.83 35.09
N ARG A 538 4.28 -8.56 34.74
CA ARG A 538 3.32 -7.66 35.38
C ARG A 538 2.09 -7.49 34.51
N LEU A 539 0.92 -7.83 35.07
CA LEU A 539 -0.38 -7.84 34.37
C LEU A 539 -1.41 -7.03 35.16
N VAL A 540 -2.46 -6.59 34.47
CA VAL A 540 -3.61 -5.91 35.06
C VAL A 540 -4.87 -6.70 34.73
N ALA A 541 -5.62 -7.09 35.76
CA ALA A 541 -6.91 -7.74 35.65
C ALA A 541 -8.01 -6.69 35.91
N GLU A 542 -8.80 -6.37 34.89
CA GLU A 542 -9.92 -5.43 34.99
C GLU A 542 -11.25 -6.18 34.99
N LYS A 543 -12.23 -5.69 35.74
CA LYS A 543 -13.59 -6.21 35.69
C LYS A 543 -14.15 -6.06 34.28
N LYS A 544 -14.65 -7.16 33.73
CA LYS A 544 -15.35 -7.14 32.46
C LYS A 544 -16.80 -6.72 32.71
N HIS A 545 -17.07 -5.45 32.46
CA HIS A 545 -18.44 -4.91 32.47
C HIS A 545 -19.25 -5.55 31.34
N MET A 546 -20.52 -5.82 31.63
CA MET A 546 -21.45 -6.43 30.68
C MET A 546 -22.43 -5.37 30.20
N GLY A 547 -22.13 -4.81 29.03
CA GLY A 547 -22.96 -3.77 28.43
C GLY A 547 -22.80 -3.80 26.92
N SER A 548 -22.55 -2.64 26.34
CA SER A 548 -22.15 -2.52 24.94
C SER A 548 -21.00 -1.54 24.83
N ARG A 549 -19.92 -1.97 24.17
CA ARG A 549 -18.76 -1.12 23.91
C ARG A 549 -19.16 0.13 23.12
N GLY A 550 -18.82 1.28 23.68
CA GLY A 550 -19.13 2.61 23.16
C GLY A 550 -17.87 3.46 23.10
N ILE A 551 -17.68 4.13 21.98
CA ILE A 551 -16.59 5.08 21.77
C ILE A 551 -17.17 6.48 21.92
N LEU A 552 -16.51 7.31 22.74
CA LEU A 552 -16.90 8.68 22.97
C LEU A 552 -15.81 9.59 22.42
N LEU A 553 -16.12 10.36 21.37
CA LEU A 553 -15.30 11.47 20.92
C LEU A 553 -15.96 12.75 21.43
N LEU A 554 -15.33 13.43 22.37
CA LEU A 554 -15.87 14.56 23.12
C LEU A 554 -15.07 15.82 22.82
N PHE A 555 -15.75 16.92 22.53
CA PHE A 555 -15.11 18.21 22.24
C PHE A 555 -15.27 19.20 23.39
N LYS A 556 -14.30 20.12 23.51
CA LYS A 556 -14.35 21.25 24.44
C LYS A 556 -15.60 22.10 24.20
N ASP A 557 -15.86 22.41 22.94
CA ASP A 557 -16.97 23.21 22.45
C ASP A 557 -17.30 22.85 20.99
N ASN A 558 -18.33 23.50 20.43
CA ASN A 558 -18.72 23.25 19.03
C ASN A 558 -17.66 23.71 18.02
N GLU A 559 -16.83 24.71 18.35
CA GLU A 559 -15.77 25.21 17.46
C GLU A 559 -14.66 24.17 17.32
N ALA A 560 -14.31 23.48 18.42
CA ALA A 560 -13.41 22.34 18.39
C ALA A 560 -13.95 21.20 17.50
N GLY A 561 -15.25 20.88 17.58
CA GLY A 561 -15.89 19.94 16.65
C GLY A 561 -15.70 20.36 15.18
N LEU A 562 -15.98 21.62 14.87
CA LEU A 562 -15.82 22.17 13.52
C LEU A 562 -14.37 22.07 13.02
N LYS A 563 -13.40 22.36 13.89
CA LYS A 563 -11.97 22.31 13.60
C LYS A 563 -11.46 20.89 13.30
N TYR A 564 -11.87 19.90 14.08
CA TYR A 564 -11.28 18.55 14.02
C TYR A 564 -12.01 17.61 13.07
N ILE A 565 -13.32 17.76 12.91
CA ILE A 565 -14.16 16.87 12.10
C ILE A 565 -15.08 17.60 11.11
N GLY A 566 -14.98 18.93 11.02
CA GLY A 566 -15.77 19.72 10.07
C GLY A 566 -17.24 19.91 10.45
N ARG A 567 -17.64 19.61 11.69
CA ARG A 567 -19.03 19.67 12.16
C ARG A 567 -19.14 20.34 13.52
N GLU A 568 -20.08 21.27 13.67
CA GLU A 568 -20.40 21.87 14.97
C GLU A 568 -21.09 20.83 15.87
N THR A 569 -20.36 20.30 16.86
CA THR A 569 -20.88 19.34 17.82
C THR A 569 -20.04 19.32 19.10
N LEU A 570 -20.65 18.92 20.22
CA LEU A 570 -19.96 18.63 21.48
C LEU A 570 -19.37 17.20 21.52
N GLY A 571 -19.70 16.37 20.53
CA GLY A 571 -19.15 15.02 20.42
C GLY A 571 -20.04 14.04 19.67
N VAL A 572 -19.67 12.77 19.73
CA VAL A 572 -20.42 11.64 19.21
C VAL A 572 -20.21 10.42 20.10
N ILE A 573 -21.22 9.57 20.24
CA ILE A 573 -21.10 8.28 20.92
C ILE A 573 -21.51 7.18 19.94
N TYR A 574 -20.61 6.24 19.64
CA TYR A 574 -20.89 5.20 18.65
C TYR A 574 -20.43 3.81 19.08
N THR A 575 -21.03 2.78 18.50
CA THR A 575 -20.81 1.37 18.85
C THR A 575 -19.52 0.82 18.24
N ARG A 576 -19.11 -0.38 18.64
CA ARG A 576 -18.03 -1.15 17.98
C ARG A 576 -18.21 -1.38 16.47
N THR A 577 -19.39 -1.13 15.92
CA THR A 577 -19.69 -1.24 14.47
C THR A 577 -19.86 0.12 13.80
N GLY A 578 -19.48 1.21 14.50
CA GLY A 578 -19.56 2.57 14.00
C GLY A 578 -20.95 3.19 13.98
N ARG A 579 -21.98 2.52 14.51
CA ARG A 579 -23.35 3.04 14.52
C ARG A 579 -23.57 3.98 15.70
N ARG A 580 -24.43 5.00 15.54
CA ARG A 580 -24.79 5.90 16.66
C ARG A 580 -25.31 5.08 17.86
N PHE A 581 -24.82 5.40 19.05
CA PHE A 581 -25.12 4.62 20.25
C PHE A 581 -26.48 5.00 20.83
N PHE A 582 -26.85 6.26 20.82
CA PHE A 582 -28.16 6.71 21.28
C PHE A 582 -28.96 7.27 20.09
N ASP A 583 -30.26 7.45 20.27
CA ASP A 583 -31.00 8.37 19.40
C ASP A 583 -30.48 9.81 19.61
N GLU A 584 -30.74 10.70 18.65
CA GLU A 584 -30.14 12.04 18.63
C GLU A 584 -30.51 12.88 19.86
N GLU A 585 -31.73 12.75 20.39
CA GLU A 585 -32.19 13.55 21.53
C GLU A 585 -31.52 13.10 22.83
N MET A 586 -31.48 11.79 23.07
CA MET A 586 -30.81 11.19 24.22
C MET A 586 -29.30 11.45 24.16
N GLU A 587 -28.68 11.28 23.00
CA GLU A 587 -27.24 11.51 22.83
C GLU A 587 -26.88 12.97 23.15
N ARG A 588 -27.62 13.93 22.60
CA ARG A 588 -27.40 15.35 22.85
C ARG A 588 -27.49 15.66 24.35
N THR A 589 -28.45 15.07 25.05
CA THR A 589 -28.62 15.25 26.49
C THR A 589 -27.43 14.70 27.28
N ILE A 590 -26.94 13.52 26.92
CA ILE A 590 -25.77 12.89 27.54
C ILE A 590 -24.50 13.71 27.27
N LEU A 591 -24.26 14.11 26.01
CA LEU A 591 -23.11 14.92 25.62
C LEU A 591 -23.09 16.27 26.36
N LEU A 592 -24.24 16.94 26.48
CA LEU A 592 -24.36 18.19 27.24
C LEU A 592 -24.04 18.00 28.73
N LYS A 593 -24.47 16.90 29.34
CA LYS A 593 -24.15 16.58 30.73
C LYS A 593 -22.65 16.35 30.92
N ILE A 594 -22.04 15.51 30.08
CA ILE A 594 -20.61 15.22 30.11
C ILE A 594 -19.79 16.50 29.91
N ASN A 595 -20.09 17.29 28.87
CA ASN A 595 -19.37 18.52 28.56
C ASN A 595 -19.47 19.54 29.71
N LYS A 596 -20.64 19.69 30.35
CA LYS A 596 -20.79 20.55 31.54
C LYS A 596 -19.90 20.10 32.69
N GLY A 597 -19.84 18.79 32.99
CA GLY A 597 -18.97 18.25 34.04
C GLY A 597 -17.48 18.50 33.74
N LEU A 598 -17.04 18.20 32.52
CA LEU A 598 -15.66 18.41 32.08
C LEU A 598 -15.25 19.89 32.09
N THR A 599 -16.16 20.79 31.70
CA THR A 599 -15.91 22.23 31.72
C THR A 599 -15.87 22.77 33.15
N ALA A 600 -16.80 22.36 34.01
CA ALA A 600 -16.85 22.80 35.41
C ALA A 600 -15.62 22.34 36.23
N SER A 601 -15.01 21.22 35.84
CA SER A 601 -13.76 20.71 36.42
C SER A 601 -12.48 21.28 35.79
N ASN A 602 -12.60 22.20 34.81
CA ASN A 602 -11.50 22.73 34.01
C ASN A 602 -10.62 21.64 33.35
N TYR A 603 -11.21 20.49 32.99
CA TYR A 603 -10.46 19.34 32.48
C TYR A 603 -9.68 19.69 31.20
N PHE A 604 -10.32 20.38 30.26
CA PHE A 604 -9.71 20.75 28.97
C PHE A 604 -8.49 21.66 29.12
N ASP A 605 -8.59 22.67 29.98
CA ASP A 605 -7.50 23.64 30.19
C ASP A 605 -6.36 23.02 31.01
N ASN A 606 -6.67 22.20 32.02
CA ASN A 606 -5.67 21.50 32.83
C ASN A 606 -4.84 20.49 32.03
N ASN A 607 -5.41 19.91 30.97
CA ASN A 607 -4.75 18.94 30.11
C ASN A 607 -4.33 19.52 28.74
N ASP A 608 -4.48 20.84 28.52
CA ASP A 608 -4.15 21.52 27.25
C ASP A 608 -4.70 20.78 26.00
N THR A 609 -5.98 20.44 26.05
CA THR A 609 -6.65 19.65 25.01
C THR A 609 -7.99 20.25 24.55
N GLU A 610 -8.33 20.02 23.29
CA GLU A 610 -9.60 20.45 22.67
C GLU A 610 -10.57 19.29 22.42
N PHE A 611 -10.08 18.04 22.49
CA PHE A 611 -10.94 16.85 22.43
C PHE A 611 -10.44 15.73 23.35
N ILE A 612 -11.34 14.80 23.66
CA ILE A 612 -11.06 13.59 24.43
C ILE A 612 -11.64 12.40 23.67
N LEU A 613 -10.83 11.38 23.41
CA LEU A 613 -11.28 10.12 22.83
C LEU A 613 -11.24 9.00 23.87
N LEU A 614 -12.40 8.42 24.19
CA LEU A 614 -12.56 7.37 25.20
C LEU A 614 -13.06 6.06 24.59
N ASP A 615 -12.54 4.96 25.11
CA ASP A 615 -13.07 3.60 24.91
C ASP A 615 -13.74 3.14 26.20
N ALA A 616 -15.03 2.83 26.13
CA ALA A 616 -15.85 2.56 27.30
C ALA A 616 -16.82 1.40 27.08
N GLU A 617 -17.29 0.83 28.19
CA GLU A 617 -18.47 -0.04 28.20
C GLU A 617 -19.67 0.77 28.71
N ILE A 618 -20.79 0.77 27.97
CA ILE A 618 -22.01 1.49 28.36
C ILE A 618 -23.07 0.46 28.79
N MET A 619 -23.69 0.71 29.94
CA MET A 619 -24.64 -0.17 30.62
C MET A 619 -25.97 0.57 30.91
N PRO A 620 -27.11 -0.13 31.02
CA PRO A 620 -27.27 -1.60 30.99
C PRO A 620 -27.25 -2.24 29.60
N TRP A 621 -27.17 -3.58 29.57
CA TRP A 621 -27.12 -4.35 28.33
C TRP A 621 -28.41 -4.24 27.49
N ASN A 622 -29.58 -4.17 28.14
CA ASN A 622 -30.87 -4.01 27.45
C ASN A 622 -31.06 -2.66 26.76
N LEU A 623 -30.17 -1.68 26.98
CA LEU A 623 -30.18 -0.40 26.27
C LEU A 623 -30.04 -0.58 24.76
N LYS A 624 -29.17 -1.49 24.32
CA LYS A 624 -28.98 -1.84 22.90
C LYS A 624 -29.54 -3.21 22.52
N ALA A 625 -29.60 -4.16 23.45
CA ALA A 625 -29.88 -5.56 23.14
C ALA A 625 -31.32 -6.01 23.40
N LYS A 626 -32.29 -5.09 23.59
CA LYS A 626 -33.67 -5.40 24.00
C LYS A 626 -34.34 -6.50 23.15
N GLU A 627 -34.26 -6.40 21.82
CA GLU A 627 -34.87 -7.37 20.92
C GLU A 627 -34.19 -8.75 21.00
N LEU A 628 -32.85 -8.76 21.06
CA LEU A 628 -32.07 -9.99 21.20
C LEU A 628 -32.39 -10.70 22.53
N ILE A 629 -32.45 -9.95 23.63
CA ILE A 629 -32.80 -10.45 24.96
C ILE A 629 -34.19 -11.08 24.93
N SER A 630 -35.18 -10.38 24.40
CA SER A 630 -36.55 -10.88 24.32
C SER A 630 -36.67 -12.15 23.46
N LYS A 631 -36.11 -12.14 22.24
CA LYS A 631 -36.29 -13.23 21.26
C LYS A 631 -35.43 -14.46 21.52
N GLN A 632 -34.22 -14.28 22.07
CA GLN A 632 -33.25 -15.37 22.20
C GLN A 632 -33.00 -15.78 23.64
N TYR A 633 -32.90 -14.86 24.59
CA TYR A 633 -32.56 -15.21 25.98
C TYR A 633 -33.81 -15.50 26.81
N ALA A 634 -34.73 -14.53 26.90
CA ALA A 634 -35.96 -14.67 27.66
C ALA A 634 -36.81 -15.84 27.12
N HIS A 635 -37.09 -15.84 25.82
CA HIS A 635 -37.88 -16.90 25.17
C HIS A 635 -37.30 -18.31 25.39
N VAL A 636 -35.99 -18.50 25.19
CA VAL A 636 -35.35 -19.82 25.39
C VAL A 636 -35.39 -20.22 26.85
N SER A 637 -35.12 -19.29 27.77
CA SER A 637 -35.15 -19.57 29.21
C SER A 637 -36.53 -19.99 29.72
N GLU A 638 -37.60 -19.29 29.31
CA GLU A 638 -38.96 -19.55 29.76
C GLU A 638 -39.48 -20.89 29.24
N ASN A 639 -39.26 -21.18 27.96
CA ASN A 639 -39.65 -22.46 27.38
C ASN A 639 -38.87 -23.63 28.00
N ALA A 640 -37.56 -23.48 28.19
CA ALA A 640 -36.74 -24.52 28.81
C ALA A 640 -37.18 -24.82 30.25
N ILE A 641 -37.48 -23.78 31.05
CA ILE A 641 -37.97 -23.96 32.42
C ILE A 641 -39.34 -24.67 32.41
N LEU A 642 -40.27 -24.25 31.54
CA LEU A 642 -41.60 -24.87 31.45
C LEU A 642 -41.52 -26.35 31.07
N ASP A 643 -40.82 -26.66 29.98
CA ASP A 643 -40.68 -28.03 29.46
C ASP A 643 -40.00 -28.96 30.48
N ARG A 644 -38.87 -28.53 31.05
CA ARG A 644 -38.09 -29.32 32.01
C ARG A 644 -38.88 -29.60 33.29
N ASN A 645 -39.67 -28.63 33.78
CA ASN A 645 -40.57 -28.85 34.93
C ASN A 645 -41.64 -29.92 34.65
N ILE A 646 -42.30 -29.85 33.48
CA ILE A 646 -43.34 -30.83 33.10
C ILE A 646 -42.74 -32.24 33.02
N LEU A 647 -41.57 -32.38 32.41
CA LEU A 647 -40.88 -33.67 32.27
C LEU A 647 -40.39 -34.20 33.61
N MET A 648 -39.84 -33.34 34.48
CA MET A 648 -39.42 -33.71 35.82
C MET A 648 -40.59 -34.29 36.64
N HIS A 649 -41.75 -33.61 36.68
CA HIS A 649 -42.93 -34.11 37.40
C HIS A 649 -43.46 -35.45 36.88
N LYS A 650 -43.41 -35.68 35.56
CA LYS A 650 -43.78 -36.97 34.98
C LYS A 650 -42.79 -38.07 35.37
N LEU A 651 -41.49 -37.76 35.39
CA LEU A 651 -40.45 -38.70 35.80
C LEU A 651 -40.58 -39.03 37.29
N GLU A 652 -40.76 -38.04 38.17
CA GLU A 652 -40.99 -38.24 39.61
C GLU A 652 -42.14 -39.22 39.87
N SER A 653 -43.24 -39.08 39.12
CA SER A 653 -44.41 -39.95 39.25
C SER A 653 -44.17 -41.38 38.74
N ALA A 654 -43.26 -41.57 37.78
CA ALA A 654 -43.01 -42.87 37.13
C ALA A 654 -41.84 -43.67 37.73
N VAL A 655 -40.93 -43.02 38.45
CA VAL A 655 -39.74 -43.68 39.04
C VAL A 655 -40.12 -44.73 40.09
N GLY A 656 -41.24 -44.54 40.79
CA GLY A 656 -41.77 -45.53 41.74
C GLY A 656 -42.09 -46.88 41.09
N ASP A 657 -42.54 -46.86 39.84
CA ASP A 657 -42.90 -48.07 39.07
C ASP A 657 -41.74 -48.63 38.24
N ASN A 658 -40.71 -47.82 37.95
CA ASN A 658 -39.54 -48.25 37.18
C ASN A 658 -38.26 -47.52 37.64
N GLN A 659 -37.47 -48.20 38.47
CA GLN A 659 -36.21 -47.67 39.00
C GLN A 659 -35.19 -47.27 37.93
N ASN A 660 -35.27 -47.83 36.70
CA ASN A 660 -34.35 -47.44 35.62
C ASN A 660 -34.52 -45.98 35.17
N LEU A 661 -35.64 -45.32 35.53
CA LEU A 661 -35.90 -43.92 35.22
C LEU A 661 -35.22 -42.94 36.18
N GLU A 662 -34.66 -43.40 37.31
CA GLU A 662 -34.01 -42.53 38.30
C GLU A 662 -32.84 -41.75 37.69
N LYS A 663 -32.13 -42.35 36.72
CA LYS A 663 -31.06 -41.68 35.97
C LYS A 663 -31.57 -40.47 35.19
N TRP A 664 -32.74 -40.59 34.55
CA TRP A 664 -33.34 -39.48 33.80
C TRP A 664 -33.88 -38.40 34.73
N LEU A 665 -34.43 -38.77 35.89
CA LEU A 665 -34.87 -37.79 36.89
C LEU A 665 -33.70 -36.91 37.36
N LYS A 666 -32.55 -37.52 37.70
CA LYS A 666 -31.33 -36.79 38.08
C LYS A 666 -30.82 -35.88 36.96
N GLU A 667 -30.86 -36.35 35.72
CA GLU A 667 -30.47 -35.56 34.55
C GLU A 667 -31.38 -34.34 34.34
N TYR A 668 -32.70 -34.50 34.48
CA TYR A 668 -33.66 -33.42 34.32
C TYR A 668 -33.65 -32.41 35.47
N ASP A 669 -33.37 -32.84 36.71
CA ASP A 669 -33.12 -31.94 37.83
C ASP A 669 -31.91 -31.02 37.56
N GLU A 670 -30.80 -31.57 37.06
CA GLU A 670 -29.63 -30.78 36.67
C GLU A 670 -29.92 -29.83 35.51
N LYS A 671 -30.61 -30.30 34.45
CA LYS A 671 -31.05 -29.44 33.35
C LYS A 671 -31.94 -28.31 33.83
N LEU A 672 -32.89 -28.58 34.73
CA LEU A 672 -33.77 -27.54 35.25
C LEU A 672 -32.98 -26.46 36.02
N LYS A 673 -32.04 -26.88 36.88
CA LYS A 673 -31.12 -25.97 37.58
C LYS A 673 -30.33 -25.09 36.60
N ASN A 674 -29.78 -25.68 35.53
CA ASN A 674 -29.05 -24.94 34.50
C ASN A 674 -29.93 -23.90 33.77
N ALA A 675 -31.20 -24.20 33.54
CA ALA A 675 -32.14 -23.25 32.93
C ALA A 675 -32.42 -22.05 33.84
N HIS A 676 -32.50 -22.28 35.16
CA HIS A 676 -32.61 -21.21 36.15
C HIS A 676 -31.34 -20.36 36.23
N VAL A 677 -30.15 -20.97 36.21
CA VAL A 677 -28.87 -20.24 36.16
C VAL A 677 -28.80 -19.37 34.91
N PHE A 678 -29.16 -19.89 33.75
CA PHE A 678 -29.22 -19.12 32.51
C PHE A 678 -30.12 -17.89 32.65
N LYS A 679 -31.32 -18.06 33.24
CA LYS A 679 -32.27 -16.97 33.47
C LYS A 679 -31.71 -15.90 34.42
N GLU A 680 -31.18 -16.32 35.56
CA GLU A 680 -30.61 -15.44 36.59
C GLU A 680 -29.49 -14.57 36.01
N VAL A 681 -28.57 -15.18 35.25
CA VAL A 681 -27.40 -14.51 34.68
C VAL A 681 -27.78 -13.36 33.74
N PHE A 682 -28.65 -13.60 32.74
CA PHE A 682 -28.94 -12.54 31.77
C PHE A 682 -29.79 -11.42 32.39
N GLN A 683 -30.67 -11.74 33.35
CA GLN A 683 -31.52 -10.77 34.04
C GLN A 683 -30.70 -9.78 34.88
N LYS A 684 -29.56 -10.20 35.43
CA LYS A 684 -28.68 -9.34 36.23
C LYS A 684 -28.20 -8.07 35.48
N TYR A 685 -28.20 -8.10 34.16
CA TYR A 685 -27.71 -7.00 33.31
C TYR A 685 -28.82 -6.19 32.63
N CYS A 686 -30.07 -6.43 33.02
CA CYS A 686 -31.24 -5.78 32.47
C CYS A 686 -31.95 -4.98 33.58
N TRP A 687 -31.94 -3.66 33.47
CA TRP A 687 -32.79 -2.79 34.28
C TRP A 687 -33.46 -1.74 33.39
N ASP A 688 -34.62 -1.26 33.83
CA ASP A 688 -35.35 -0.23 33.09
C ASP A 688 -34.65 1.12 33.26
N ILE A 689 -34.67 1.92 32.19
CA ILE A 689 -34.10 3.27 32.15
C ILE A 689 -35.27 4.23 31.99
N HIS A 690 -35.54 4.98 33.05
CA HIS A 690 -36.51 6.06 33.12
C HIS A 690 -35.83 7.43 33.04
N THR A 691 -34.57 7.52 33.49
CA THR A 691 -33.76 8.74 33.49
C THR A 691 -32.34 8.46 33.04
N ILE A 692 -31.62 9.50 32.60
CA ILE A 692 -30.22 9.38 32.16
C ILE A 692 -29.26 8.96 33.29
N ASP A 693 -29.66 9.13 34.56
CA ASP A 693 -28.85 8.79 35.73
C ASP A 693 -28.75 7.28 35.97
N GLU A 694 -29.61 6.48 35.31
CA GLU A 694 -29.59 5.02 35.34
C GLU A 694 -28.68 4.42 34.24
N ILE A 695 -28.16 5.26 33.35
CA ILE A 695 -27.12 4.88 32.38
C ILE A 695 -25.77 4.94 33.10
N GLN A 696 -24.93 3.96 32.85
CA GLN A 696 -23.58 3.90 33.41
C GLN A 696 -22.55 3.75 32.29
N ILE A 697 -21.53 4.61 32.29
CA ILE A 697 -20.44 4.58 31.33
C ILE A 697 -19.17 4.21 32.09
N ALA A 698 -18.49 3.14 31.69
CA ALA A 698 -17.23 2.71 32.29
C ALA A 698 -16.08 2.89 31.28
N PRO A 699 -15.45 4.08 31.22
CA PRO A 699 -14.26 4.28 30.39
C PRO A 699 -13.12 3.42 30.94
N PHE A 700 -12.56 2.55 30.11
CA PHE A 700 -11.40 1.74 30.50
C PHE A 700 -10.14 2.17 29.75
N HIS A 701 -10.26 2.94 28.66
CA HIS A 701 -9.13 3.62 28.02
C HIS A 701 -9.45 5.08 27.72
N LEU A 702 -8.56 5.96 28.13
CA LEU A 702 -8.39 7.28 27.53
C LEU A 702 -7.39 7.11 26.39
N LEU A 703 -7.85 7.16 25.13
CA LEU A 703 -7.03 6.85 23.96
C LEU A 703 -6.19 8.04 23.52
N ALA A 704 -6.79 9.23 23.48
CA ALA A 704 -6.10 10.42 22.98
C ALA A 704 -6.68 11.74 23.51
N HIS A 705 -5.80 12.74 23.54
CA HIS A 705 -6.09 14.17 23.59
C HIS A 705 -5.71 14.81 22.25
N SER A 706 -5.94 16.11 22.10
CA SER A 706 -5.76 16.78 20.81
C SER A 706 -4.32 16.93 20.33
N LYS A 707 -3.34 16.63 21.19
CA LYS A 707 -1.90 16.75 20.91
C LYS A 707 -1.12 15.45 21.10
N GLU A 708 -1.69 14.45 21.76
CA GLU A 708 -1.00 13.21 22.09
C GLU A 708 -1.95 12.01 22.17
N THR A 709 -1.38 10.83 21.93
CA THR A 709 -2.00 9.53 22.20
C THR A 709 -1.44 8.97 23.50
N PHE A 710 -2.19 8.09 24.17
CA PHE A 710 -1.79 7.52 25.48
C PHE A 710 -1.45 6.03 25.40
N PHE A 711 -1.01 5.56 24.23
CA PHE A 711 -0.60 4.17 24.03
C PHE A 711 0.75 3.82 24.68
N ASP A 712 1.47 4.83 25.18
CA ASP A 712 2.68 4.70 25.99
C ASP A 712 2.38 4.50 27.49
N LYS A 713 1.15 4.80 27.94
CA LYS A 713 0.76 4.73 29.35
C LYS A 713 0.38 3.30 29.77
N PRO A 714 0.64 2.91 31.04
CA PRO A 714 0.24 1.61 31.54
C PRO A 714 -1.29 1.55 31.80
N HIS A 715 -1.87 0.35 31.79
CA HIS A 715 -3.31 0.20 32.08
C HIS A 715 -3.73 0.69 33.47
N THR A 716 -2.85 0.66 34.46
CA THR A 716 -3.10 1.25 35.78
C THR A 716 -3.34 2.76 35.70
N TRP A 717 -2.61 3.49 34.84
CA TRP A 717 -2.83 4.91 34.60
C TRP A 717 -4.21 5.18 33.97
N HIS A 718 -4.64 4.34 33.03
CA HIS A 718 -5.99 4.46 32.47
C HIS A 718 -7.09 4.22 33.52
N MET A 719 -6.86 3.31 34.48
CA MET A 719 -7.79 3.11 35.60
C MET A 719 -7.80 4.29 36.58
N GLU A 720 -6.67 4.99 36.76
CA GLU A 720 -6.65 6.25 37.51
C GLU A 720 -7.45 7.34 36.79
N LYS A 721 -7.34 7.44 35.46
CA LYS A 721 -8.18 8.33 34.64
C LYS A 721 -9.65 7.98 34.70
N ASN A 722 -10.01 6.70 34.71
CA ASN A 722 -11.39 6.26 34.97
C ASN A 722 -11.93 6.80 36.31
N ARG A 723 -11.12 6.76 37.38
CA ARG A 723 -11.49 7.32 38.69
C ARG A 723 -11.63 8.85 38.65
N GLU A 724 -10.79 9.54 37.88
CA GLU A 724 -10.90 10.99 37.65
C GLU A 724 -12.23 11.33 36.96
N PHE A 725 -12.59 10.64 35.87
CA PHE A 725 -13.87 10.85 35.18
C PHE A 725 -15.08 10.61 36.08
N HIS A 726 -15.05 9.56 36.91
CA HIS A 726 -16.09 9.31 37.91
C HIS A 726 -16.22 10.44 38.94
N ALA A 727 -15.11 11.08 39.32
CA ALA A 727 -15.16 12.22 40.24
C ALA A 727 -15.75 13.48 39.59
N ILE A 728 -15.70 13.57 38.26
CA ILE A 728 -16.28 14.68 37.48
C ILE A 728 -17.79 14.54 37.35
N ASP A 729 -18.29 13.36 36.99
CA ASP A 729 -19.72 13.10 36.85
C ASP A 729 -20.07 11.64 37.22
N SER A 730 -21.18 11.46 37.94
CA SER A 730 -21.65 10.15 38.40
C SER A 730 -22.09 9.22 37.27
N LEU A 731 -22.30 9.75 36.05
CA LEU A 731 -22.53 8.96 34.84
C LEU A 731 -21.35 8.03 34.54
N PHE A 732 -20.13 8.45 34.89
CA PHE A 732 -18.94 7.61 34.77
C PHE A 732 -18.81 6.71 36.00
N VAL A 733 -18.67 5.40 35.80
CA VAL A 733 -18.52 4.43 36.88
C VAL A 733 -17.09 3.90 36.97
N LYS A 734 -16.68 3.56 38.18
CA LYS A 734 -15.34 3.02 38.43
C LYS A 734 -15.23 1.59 37.91
N THR A 735 -14.12 1.28 37.25
CA THR A 735 -13.74 -0.09 36.93
C THR A 735 -12.88 -0.66 38.06
N GLU A 736 -13.36 -1.75 38.66
CA GLU A 736 -12.57 -2.53 39.61
C GLU A 736 -11.42 -3.22 38.87
N TYR A 737 -10.21 -3.17 39.43
CA TYR A 737 -9.04 -3.81 38.86
C TYR A 737 -8.06 -4.28 39.94
N MET A 738 -7.23 -5.25 39.59
CA MET A 738 -6.13 -5.77 40.40
C MET A 738 -4.86 -5.92 39.55
N VAL A 739 -3.69 -5.85 40.19
CA VAL A 739 -2.39 -6.03 39.54
C VAL A 739 -1.84 -7.41 39.92
N ILE A 740 -1.27 -8.12 38.95
CA ILE A 740 -0.64 -9.43 39.13
C ILE A 740 0.86 -9.24 38.92
N GLU A 741 1.65 -9.51 39.96
CA GLU A 741 3.12 -9.33 39.96
C GLU A 741 3.85 -10.63 40.35
N ASP A 742 3.20 -11.50 41.10
CA ASP A 742 3.76 -12.71 41.68
C ASP A 742 2.68 -13.79 41.88
N GLN A 743 3.05 -14.89 42.55
CA GLN A 743 2.14 -16.00 42.82
C GLN A 743 1.02 -15.63 43.82
N ALA A 744 1.31 -14.77 44.79
CA ALA A 744 0.32 -14.40 45.82
C ALA A 744 -0.77 -13.50 45.23
N SER A 745 -0.38 -12.47 44.47
CA SER A 745 -1.30 -11.60 43.75
C SER A 745 -2.11 -12.33 42.67
N GLU A 746 -1.55 -13.36 42.04
CA GLU A 746 -2.32 -14.26 41.17
C GLU A 746 -3.44 -14.99 41.92
N GLU A 747 -3.14 -15.56 43.09
CA GLU A 747 -4.14 -16.25 43.92
C GLU A 747 -5.24 -15.30 44.37
N ASP A 748 -4.88 -14.07 44.74
CA ASP A 748 -5.84 -13.02 45.10
C ASP A 748 -6.76 -12.66 43.91
N VAL A 749 -6.22 -12.53 42.70
CA VAL A 749 -7.02 -12.27 41.49
C VAL A 749 -7.93 -13.44 41.13
N ILE A 750 -7.46 -14.68 41.26
CA ILE A 750 -8.28 -15.87 41.02
C ILE A 750 -9.45 -15.88 42.00
N LYS A 751 -9.19 -15.64 43.29
CA LYS A 751 -10.24 -15.59 44.32
C LYS A 751 -11.24 -14.46 44.04
N TRP A 752 -10.77 -13.27 43.71
CA TRP A 752 -11.64 -12.15 43.33
C TRP A 752 -12.52 -12.49 42.11
N TRP A 753 -11.94 -13.13 41.09
CA TRP A 753 -12.67 -13.60 39.92
C TRP A 753 -13.70 -14.68 40.25
N GLU A 754 -13.38 -15.65 41.12
CA GLU A 754 -14.30 -16.69 41.56
C GLU A 754 -15.49 -16.10 42.32
N GLU A 755 -15.24 -15.24 43.30
CA GLU A 755 -16.27 -14.56 44.09
C GLU A 755 -17.22 -13.76 43.17
N MET A 756 -16.65 -12.88 42.35
CA MET A 756 -17.42 -12.01 41.46
C MET A 756 -18.22 -12.82 40.41
N THR A 757 -17.63 -13.84 39.80
CA THR A 757 -18.33 -14.64 38.77
C THR A 757 -19.34 -15.63 39.35
N SER A 758 -19.19 -16.02 40.62
CA SER A 758 -20.20 -16.83 41.34
C SER A 758 -21.51 -16.07 41.55
N ASP A 759 -21.44 -14.74 41.67
CA ASP A 759 -22.59 -13.85 41.71
C ASP A 759 -23.19 -13.59 40.31
N GLY A 760 -22.64 -14.19 39.25
CA GLY A 760 -23.16 -14.09 37.88
C GLY A 760 -22.57 -12.93 37.07
N HIS A 761 -21.55 -12.23 37.57
CA HIS A 761 -20.78 -11.26 36.77
C HIS A 761 -20.05 -11.93 35.60
N GLU A 762 -19.77 -11.17 34.53
CA GLU A 762 -19.26 -11.73 33.28
C GLU A 762 -17.87 -12.33 33.44
N GLY A 763 -16.96 -11.65 34.14
CA GLY A 763 -15.59 -12.09 34.34
C GLY A 763 -14.60 -10.93 34.34
N ILE A 764 -13.36 -11.21 33.95
CA ILE A 764 -12.28 -10.22 33.91
C ILE A 764 -11.65 -10.15 32.52
N VAL A 765 -10.94 -9.07 32.26
CA VAL A 765 -10.03 -8.91 31.12
C VAL A 765 -8.62 -8.76 31.67
N ILE A 766 -7.72 -9.66 31.27
CA ILE A 766 -6.32 -9.62 31.65
C ILE A 766 -5.53 -8.95 30.53
N LYS A 767 -4.75 -7.95 30.90
CA LYS A 767 -3.95 -7.14 29.98
C LYS A 767 -2.48 -7.08 30.47
N PRO A 768 -1.50 -6.96 29.57
CA PRO A 768 -0.12 -6.65 29.97
C PRO A 768 -0.07 -5.26 30.63
N GLU A 769 0.92 -4.97 31.47
CA GLU A 769 1.03 -3.62 32.08
C GLU A 769 1.06 -2.50 31.02
N THR A 770 1.88 -2.68 29.98
CA THR A 770 2.06 -1.73 28.87
C THR A 770 1.01 -1.94 27.80
N PHE A 771 0.34 -0.85 27.37
CA PHE A 771 -0.75 -0.88 26.40
C PHE A 771 -0.36 -1.57 25.08
N ILE A 772 0.82 -1.25 24.53
CA ILE A 772 1.43 -1.96 23.40
C ILE A 772 2.56 -2.83 23.94
N SER A 773 2.45 -4.14 23.75
CA SER A 773 3.43 -5.11 24.23
C SER A 773 3.96 -5.98 23.10
N THR A 774 5.27 -6.26 23.09
CA THR A 774 5.90 -7.12 22.08
C THR A 774 6.77 -8.18 22.72
N TYR A 775 6.91 -9.32 22.05
CA TYR A 775 7.83 -10.40 22.41
C TYR A 775 8.67 -10.77 21.20
N LYS A 776 10.00 -10.66 21.32
CA LYS A 776 10.96 -10.88 20.22
C LYS A 776 10.60 -10.09 18.95
N GLY A 777 10.21 -8.83 19.12
CA GLY A 777 9.81 -7.93 18.03
C GLY A 777 8.43 -8.22 17.41
N ARG A 778 7.61 -9.11 18.00
CA ARG A 778 6.26 -9.41 17.54
C ARG A 778 5.21 -8.93 18.53
N LEU A 779 4.16 -8.29 18.02
CA LEU A 779 2.99 -7.88 18.82
C LEU A 779 2.34 -9.10 19.49
N ILE A 780 1.95 -8.96 20.75
CA ILE A 780 1.20 -9.97 21.53
C ILE A 780 -0.23 -9.49 21.80
N GLN A 781 -1.10 -10.37 22.32
CA GLN A 781 -2.51 -10.01 22.58
C GLN A 781 -2.61 -8.80 23.51
N PRO A 782 -3.33 -7.73 23.13
CA PRO A 782 -3.48 -6.53 23.97
C PRO A 782 -4.40 -6.80 25.18
N ALA A 783 -5.31 -7.78 25.06
CA ALA A 783 -6.24 -8.14 26.11
C ALA A 783 -6.76 -9.57 25.89
N ILE A 784 -6.93 -10.32 26.99
CA ILE A 784 -7.55 -11.64 27.00
C ILE A 784 -8.76 -11.62 27.94
N LYS A 785 -9.95 -11.94 27.42
CA LYS A 785 -11.14 -12.12 28.27
C LYS A 785 -11.10 -13.48 28.96
N VAL A 786 -11.50 -13.50 30.23
CA VAL A 786 -11.68 -14.71 31.04
C VAL A 786 -13.05 -14.66 31.69
N ARG A 787 -14.00 -15.40 31.12
CA ARG A 787 -15.40 -15.31 31.51
C ARG A 787 -15.76 -16.36 32.56
N GLY A 788 -16.67 -15.98 33.45
CA GLY A 788 -17.17 -16.78 34.54
C GLY A 788 -17.97 -17.99 34.09
N ARG A 789 -17.90 -19.06 34.89
CA ARG A 789 -18.61 -20.31 34.64
C ARG A 789 -20.14 -20.12 34.52
N LYS A 790 -20.75 -19.32 35.39
CA LYS A 790 -22.19 -18.99 35.31
C LYS A 790 -22.49 -18.22 34.02
N TYR A 791 -21.71 -17.19 33.72
CA TYR A 791 -21.87 -16.37 32.52
C TYR A 791 -21.87 -17.21 31.22
N LEU A 792 -20.96 -18.17 31.09
CA LEU A 792 -20.84 -18.95 29.85
C LEU A 792 -22.08 -19.81 29.51
N HIS A 793 -23.04 -20.00 30.43
CA HIS A 793 -24.34 -20.62 30.13
C HIS A 793 -25.10 -19.85 29.05
N ILE A 794 -25.00 -18.51 29.05
CA ILE A 794 -25.71 -17.67 28.08
C ILE A 794 -24.99 -17.60 26.72
N ILE A 795 -23.74 -18.08 26.64
CA ILE A 795 -22.93 -18.08 25.40
C ILE A 795 -22.86 -19.47 24.75
N TYR A 796 -22.58 -20.51 25.53
CA TYR A 796 -22.37 -21.88 25.05
C TYR A 796 -23.60 -22.77 25.22
N GLY A 797 -24.66 -22.25 25.85
CA GLY A 797 -25.91 -22.96 26.14
C GLY A 797 -26.01 -23.43 27.58
N MET A 798 -27.24 -23.65 28.05
CA MET A 798 -27.56 -23.99 29.45
C MET A 798 -26.78 -25.21 29.95
N ASP A 799 -26.58 -26.23 29.10
CA ASP A 799 -26.02 -27.51 29.52
C ASP A 799 -24.56 -27.69 29.07
N TYR A 800 -23.83 -26.59 28.82
CA TYR A 800 -22.47 -26.66 28.26
C TYR A 800 -21.46 -27.35 29.19
N LEU A 801 -21.73 -27.40 30.49
CA LEU A 801 -20.90 -28.03 31.51
C LEU A 801 -21.07 -29.55 31.59
N GLN A 802 -22.08 -30.11 30.92
CA GLN A 802 -22.22 -31.56 30.83
C GLN A 802 -20.92 -32.17 30.26
N PRO A 803 -20.38 -33.26 30.84
CA PRO A 803 -19.03 -33.75 30.51
C PRO A 803 -18.76 -33.93 29.01
N GLU A 804 -19.75 -34.46 28.28
CA GLU A 804 -19.65 -34.67 26.83
C GLU A 804 -19.61 -33.35 26.05
N ASN A 805 -20.41 -32.36 26.46
CA ASN A 805 -20.43 -31.04 25.85
C ASN A 805 -19.14 -30.28 26.14
N LEU A 806 -18.71 -30.25 27.40
CA LEU A 806 -17.51 -29.54 27.80
C LEU A 806 -16.26 -30.13 27.12
N LYS A 807 -16.14 -31.46 27.06
CA LYS A 807 -15.05 -32.13 26.32
C LYS A 807 -15.01 -31.71 24.86
N ARG A 808 -16.17 -31.64 24.18
CA ARG A 808 -16.26 -31.12 22.80
C ARG A 808 -15.85 -29.65 22.69
N LEU A 809 -16.30 -28.81 23.62
CA LEU A 809 -16.02 -27.37 23.62
C LEU A 809 -14.55 -27.04 23.92
N LYS A 810 -13.84 -27.89 24.68
CA LYS A 810 -12.39 -27.75 24.89
C LYS A 810 -11.59 -27.94 23.58
N HIS A 811 -12.16 -28.52 22.53
CA HIS A 811 -11.53 -28.59 21.20
C HIS A 811 -11.73 -27.32 20.33
N ARG A 812 -12.12 -26.17 20.93
CA ARG A 812 -12.30 -24.90 20.20
C ARG A 812 -10.98 -24.38 19.61
N ASN A 813 -11.07 -23.73 18.44
CA ASN A 813 -9.93 -23.06 17.81
C ASN A 813 -10.06 -21.54 17.93
N THR A 814 -9.13 -20.92 18.66
CA THR A 814 -9.11 -19.46 18.91
C THR A 814 -8.14 -18.71 18.00
N GLY A 815 -7.34 -19.40 17.19
CA GLY A 815 -6.22 -18.82 16.45
C GLY A 815 -6.64 -17.74 15.43
N LYS A 816 -7.78 -17.94 14.75
CA LYS A 816 -8.30 -16.93 13.80
C LYS A 816 -8.73 -15.65 14.54
N LYS A 817 -9.45 -15.79 15.66
CA LYS A 817 -9.89 -14.66 16.50
C LYS A 817 -8.69 -13.89 17.07
N GLN A 818 -7.67 -14.62 17.54
CA GLN A 818 -6.42 -14.03 18.01
C GLN A 818 -5.71 -13.21 16.93
N LYS A 819 -5.60 -13.74 15.71
CA LYS A 819 -4.96 -13.03 14.60
C LYS A 819 -5.72 -11.76 14.22
N ASN A 820 -7.06 -11.83 14.17
CA ASN A 820 -7.89 -10.67 13.84
C ASN A 820 -7.79 -9.61 14.95
N ALA A 821 -7.82 -9.99 16.23
CA ALA A 821 -7.62 -9.08 17.35
C ALA A 821 -6.32 -8.26 17.25
N LEU A 822 -5.20 -8.89 16.86
CA LEU A 822 -3.92 -8.18 16.66
C LEU A 822 -3.96 -7.19 15.49
N LYS A 823 -4.54 -7.59 14.35
CA LYS A 823 -4.65 -6.74 13.18
C LYS A 823 -5.56 -5.55 13.45
N GLU A 824 -6.73 -5.80 14.00
CA GLU A 824 -7.71 -4.77 14.33
C GLU A 824 -7.16 -3.81 15.39
N PHE A 825 -6.39 -4.31 16.37
CA PHE A 825 -5.75 -3.46 17.37
C PHE A 825 -4.73 -2.52 16.73
N ALA A 826 -3.87 -3.05 15.84
CA ALA A 826 -2.89 -2.24 15.13
C ALA A 826 -3.56 -1.17 14.24
N LEU A 827 -4.63 -1.52 13.52
CA LEU A 827 -5.42 -0.55 12.74
C LEU A 827 -6.08 0.50 13.64
N GLY A 828 -6.67 0.09 14.77
CA GLY A 828 -7.30 1.01 15.71
C GLY A 828 -6.32 2.04 16.28
N VAL A 829 -5.13 1.58 16.71
CA VAL A 829 -4.06 2.46 17.20
C VAL A 829 -3.57 3.41 16.10
N GLU A 830 -3.32 2.88 14.91
CA GLU A 830 -2.90 3.67 13.75
C GLU A 830 -3.91 4.76 13.41
N GLY A 831 -5.21 4.44 13.36
CA GLY A 831 -6.27 5.41 13.06
C GLY A 831 -6.31 6.57 14.05
N VAL A 832 -6.17 6.30 15.34
CA VAL A 832 -6.10 7.33 16.39
C VAL A 832 -4.84 8.18 16.24
N GLN A 833 -3.69 7.56 15.99
CA GLN A 833 -2.42 8.27 15.80
C GLN A 833 -2.49 9.23 14.61
N ARG A 834 -3.04 8.79 13.48
CA ARG A 834 -3.25 9.61 12.28
C ARG A 834 -4.20 10.77 12.54
N PHE A 835 -5.27 10.54 13.30
CA PHE A 835 -6.21 11.59 13.67
C PHE A 835 -5.55 12.69 14.52
N VAL A 836 -4.77 12.30 15.55
CA VAL A 836 -4.01 13.22 16.40
C VAL A 836 -2.93 13.97 15.62
N ASN A 837 -2.24 13.29 14.71
CA ASN A 837 -1.19 13.87 13.86
C ASN A 837 -1.71 14.85 12.80
N GLY A 838 -3.04 15.00 12.67
CA GLY A 838 -3.62 15.92 11.70
C GLY A 838 -3.65 15.40 10.27
N GLU A 839 -3.55 14.08 10.06
CA GLU A 839 -3.69 13.48 8.73
C GLU A 839 -5.12 13.64 8.18
N SER A 840 -5.28 13.38 6.88
CA SER A 840 -6.58 13.49 6.22
C SER A 840 -7.58 12.45 6.73
N ILE A 841 -8.86 12.78 6.65
CA ILE A 841 -9.95 11.86 7.03
C ILE A 841 -9.86 10.56 6.23
N SER A 842 -9.42 10.60 4.97
CA SER A 842 -9.19 9.39 4.18
C SER A 842 -8.20 8.42 4.84
N ARG A 843 -7.11 8.95 5.42
CA ARG A 843 -6.06 8.16 6.08
C ARG A 843 -6.49 7.60 7.44
N VAL A 844 -7.36 8.31 8.15
CA VAL A 844 -8.00 7.80 9.37
C VAL A 844 -9.03 6.73 8.99
N HIS A 845 -9.81 6.98 7.95
CA HIS A 845 -10.90 6.12 7.54
C HIS A 845 -10.43 4.78 6.99
N GLU A 846 -9.33 4.70 6.24
CA GLU A 846 -8.79 3.41 5.79
C GLU A 846 -8.49 2.47 6.98
N CYS A 847 -8.15 3.01 8.15
CA CYS A 847 -7.95 2.22 9.36
C CYS A 847 -9.29 1.73 9.94
N ALA A 848 -10.25 2.65 10.12
CA ALA A 848 -11.57 2.34 10.66
C ALA A 848 -12.35 1.36 9.76
N LEU A 849 -12.35 1.59 8.45
CA LEU A 849 -12.91 0.69 7.45
C LEU A 849 -12.21 -0.67 7.48
N GLY A 850 -10.90 -0.70 7.68
CA GLY A 850 -10.13 -1.94 7.77
C GLY A 850 -10.56 -2.81 8.94
N VAL A 851 -10.80 -2.21 10.12
CA VAL A 851 -11.34 -2.94 11.28
C VAL A 851 -12.75 -3.48 10.98
N LEU A 852 -13.64 -2.66 10.41
CA LEU A 852 -15.00 -3.08 10.06
C LEU A 852 -15.03 -4.20 9.00
N ALA A 853 -14.10 -4.15 8.03
CA ALA A 853 -13.92 -5.21 7.05
C ALA A 853 -13.45 -6.50 7.72
N LEU A 854 -12.45 -6.45 8.61
CA LEU A 854 -11.96 -7.64 9.33
C LEU A 854 -13.02 -8.25 10.28
N GLU A 855 -13.92 -7.46 10.85
CA GLU A 855 -15.06 -7.97 11.64
C GLU A 855 -16.09 -8.72 10.78
N SER A 856 -16.13 -8.48 9.46
CA SER A 856 -16.97 -9.24 8.52
C SER A 856 -16.38 -10.62 8.19
N ASP A 857 -15.14 -10.90 8.60
CA ASP A 857 -14.51 -12.21 8.42
C ASP A 857 -15.10 -13.24 9.40
N PRO A 858 -15.77 -14.31 8.93
CA PRO A 858 -16.51 -15.21 9.81
C PRO A 858 -15.60 -15.89 10.84
N VAL A 859 -15.92 -15.66 12.11
CA VAL A 859 -15.30 -16.28 13.29
C VAL A 859 -16.38 -16.86 14.20
N ASP A 860 -16.02 -17.83 15.05
CA ASP A 860 -16.96 -18.39 16.01
C ASP A 860 -17.50 -17.27 16.95
N PRO A 861 -18.80 -16.97 16.94
CA PRO A 861 -19.37 -15.84 17.67
C PRO A 861 -19.34 -16.03 19.19
N ARG A 862 -19.04 -17.25 19.67
CA ARG A 862 -18.94 -17.57 21.11
C ARG A 862 -17.61 -17.12 21.73
N LEU A 863 -16.61 -16.80 20.90
CA LEU A 863 -15.24 -16.50 21.32
C LEU A 863 -15.04 -15.08 21.85
#